data_AF-B2RI33-F1
#
_entry.id   AF-B2RI33-F1
#
_cell.length_a   1.000
_cell.length_b   1.000
_cell.length_c   1.000
_cell.angle_alpha   90.00
_cell.angle_beta   90.00
_cell.angle_gamma   90.00
#
_symmetry.space_group_name_H-M   'P 1'
#
loop_
_entity.id
_entity.type
_entity.pdbx_description
1 polymer ?
#
loop_
_entity_poly.entity_id
_entity_poly.type
_entity_poly.pdbx_seq_one_letter_code
_entity_poly.pdbx_strand_id
1 'polypeptide(L)'
;MQALVVCLLFTSFSLQAQEEGIWNTLLAIHKTEKAVETPKKVFAVANGVLYSVGKEAPHEAKIFDRISGLSDTSVSSIAYSEQLKSLVIYYASGNIDILDEAGRVTNVPALKDNIDLIDKTLNRLLIVGNRAYLAGGFGLSVLDVAEARIPATYAKGTKVTDVAKLDNDRLLMLKEGQLFIGKETDNLQDPAAWTALSLNLPMGSVTGLGIVGEDICFLLADGRVYVAANQSLEPELLLSSSADSRLHVTDRGLFICAENRIYFIEKGRKTTQFPIADVLGVGAMSESNTAYIALGEEGLASLLLAEGSTAEAMPVAFDGPGDNDFYEMRFSHGRLYAASGLWGTNLMGHAGMVKLYDGNRWTNFDKKTVQEQLGGGFSFNDAVDIAVSNGDPDHFFVGTWGNGLFEFKDGKAIARYSGNETAIAECNPGDARVKAIAFDNKGNLWGTLGAVGKNIFMYDPQSSTWHSFSYPDVANLASFGNMIILPNGDKWVNILHRSGGSTRKGVLIFNDRGTPETTSDDSHLYVEQFVNRLGAAIGHKTIYAMAVDHNGSVWMGSDIGIFGVYNAAGVLSSTSTPIAVRPVGGEEPNLYYVLDKVTVTDIVVDKLNHKWVATQGTGLYLLSEDCSKILAQFTVENSPLLSNNILSLALNDDNGLLYIGTADGLMTFQTGTGSGSASELDGVYVYPNPLRPEYPDGVTIAGLQAGCSVKITDTTGRLLYQTESVTTEVKWNARGADGNRVASGVYAVAVYDPASKKSKLIRFAVIR
;
A
#
# COMPACT_ATOMS: atom_id res chain seq x y z
N MET A 1 0.89 50.00 -41.19
CA MET A 1 2.00 49.26 -40.56
C MET A 1 1.41 48.53 -39.37
N GLN A 2 1.13 47.24 -39.54
CA GLN A 2 0.44 46.39 -38.56
C GLN A 2 1.41 46.06 -37.40
N ALA A 3 1.00 46.31 -36.17
CA ALA A 3 1.70 45.84 -34.97
C ALA A 3 0.97 44.60 -34.45
N LEU A 4 1.63 43.45 -34.59
CA LEU A 4 1.20 42.15 -34.09
C LEU A 4 1.47 42.10 -32.59
N VAL A 5 0.42 42.13 -31.77
CA VAL A 5 0.51 41.86 -30.32
C VAL A 5 0.40 40.35 -30.13
N VAL A 6 1.51 39.71 -29.79
CA VAL A 6 1.56 38.29 -29.40
C VAL A 6 1.38 38.23 -27.88
N CYS A 7 0.20 37.79 -27.44
CA CYS A 7 -0.04 37.40 -26.05
C CYS A 7 0.69 36.08 -25.76
N LEU A 8 1.76 36.14 -24.97
CA LEU A 8 2.38 34.98 -24.35
C LEU A 8 1.54 34.55 -23.14
N LEU A 9 0.81 33.45 -23.30
CA LEU A 9 0.16 32.72 -22.22
C LEU A 9 1.23 32.20 -21.25
N PHE A 10 1.18 32.68 -20.01
CA PHE A 10 1.96 32.14 -18.90
C PHE A 10 1.30 30.83 -18.44
N THR A 11 1.87 29.69 -18.83
CA THR A 11 1.60 28.40 -18.16
C THR A 11 2.65 28.21 -17.07
N SER A 12 2.24 28.48 -15.84
CA SER A 12 2.98 28.09 -14.63
C SER A 12 2.94 26.56 -14.52
N PHE A 13 3.97 25.86 -15.03
CA PHE A 13 4.14 24.45 -14.71
C PHE A 13 4.60 24.34 -13.25
N SER A 14 3.74 23.79 -12.40
CA SER A 14 4.06 23.38 -11.04
C SER A 14 5.10 22.27 -11.05
N LEU A 15 6.11 22.35 -10.17
CA LEU A 15 7.14 21.32 -9.94
C LEU A 15 6.57 19.90 -9.69
N GLN A 16 5.29 19.79 -9.28
CA GLN A 16 4.60 18.51 -9.09
C GLN A 16 4.35 17.70 -10.37
N ALA A 17 4.23 18.34 -11.54
CA ALA A 17 3.91 17.64 -12.79
C ALA A 17 5.11 16.88 -13.42
N GLN A 18 6.29 16.90 -12.78
CA GLN A 18 7.51 16.27 -13.30
C GLN A 18 7.98 15.03 -12.51
N GLU A 19 7.47 14.82 -11.28
CA GLU A 19 7.54 13.49 -10.65
C GLU A 19 6.53 12.51 -11.26
N GLU A 20 5.49 13.02 -11.94
CA GLU A 20 4.58 12.27 -12.81
C GLU A 20 5.39 11.60 -13.93
N GLY A 21 5.67 10.31 -13.75
CA GLY A 21 6.33 9.46 -14.74
C GLY A 21 7.40 8.52 -14.16
N ILE A 22 8.03 8.87 -13.02
CA ILE A 22 9.02 7.99 -12.35
C ILE A 22 8.33 7.11 -11.31
N TRP A 23 7.44 7.70 -10.51
CA TRP A 23 6.64 7.01 -9.51
C TRP A 23 5.19 6.87 -9.99
N ASN A 24 4.60 5.70 -9.78
CA ASN A 24 3.16 5.48 -9.94
C ASN A 24 2.63 4.61 -8.81
N THR A 25 1.33 4.71 -8.55
CA THR A 25 0.61 3.86 -7.59
C THR A 25 -0.38 2.96 -8.34
N LEU A 26 -0.49 1.70 -7.91
CA LEU A 26 -1.42 0.72 -8.47
C LEU A 26 -2.35 0.25 -7.34
N LEU A 27 -3.35 1.07 -7.01
CA LEU A 27 -4.20 0.90 -5.82
C LEU A 27 -5.53 0.20 -6.13
N ALA A 28 -6.03 -0.58 -5.16
CA ALA A 28 -7.29 -1.32 -5.25
C ALA A 28 -8.53 -0.42 -5.03
N ILE A 29 -9.58 -0.65 -5.81
CA ILE A 29 -10.90 0.02 -5.68
C ILE A 29 -12.00 -1.06 -5.63
N HIS A 30 -11.83 -2.05 -4.75
CA HIS A 30 -12.73 -3.19 -4.68
C HIS A 30 -13.90 -2.94 -3.71
N LYS A 31 -13.60 -2.62 -2.44
CA LYS A 31 -14.62 -2.50 -1.39
C LYS A 31 -14.93 -1.04 -1.10
N THR A 32 -16.04 -0.51 -1.64
CA THR A 32 -16.46 0.88 -1.42
C THR A 32 -17.17 1.05 -0.08
N GLU A 33 -16.61 1.88 0.80
CA GLU A 33 -17.02 2.03 2.19
C GLU A 33 -17.68 3.39 2.50
N LYS A 34 -17.44 4.41 1.66
CA LYS A 34 -18.02 5.75 1.78
C LYS A 34 -18.49 6.26 0.43
N ALA A 35 -19.54 7.08 0.43
CA ALA A 35 -20.05 7.80 -0.72
C ALA A 35 -20.49 9.21 -0.30
N VAL A 36 -20.15 10.21 -1.10
CA VAL A 36 -20.50 11.63 -0.91
C VAL A 36 -20.94 12.20 -2.24
N GLU A 37 -22.15 12.78 -2.27
CA GLU A 37 -22.64 13.49 -3.44
C GLU A 37 -22.03 14.89 -3.53
N THR A 38 -21.70 15.31 -4.75
CA THR A 38 -21.38 16.70 -5.09
C THR A 38 -22.22 17.13 -6.30
N PRO A 39 -22.25 18.42 -6.68
CA PRO A 39 -23.11 18.89 -7.77
C PRO A 39 -22.93 18.13 -9.09
N LYS A 40 -21.69 17.73 -9.43
CA LYS A 40 -21.34 17.10 -10.72
C LYS A 40 -20.74 15.70 -10.60
N LYS A 41 -20.29 15.30 -9.41
CA LYS A 41 -19.56 14.05 -9.17
C LYS A 41 -20.08 13.33 -7.93
N VAL A 42 -19.74 12.07 -7.81
CA VAL A 42 -19.84 11.28 -6.59
C VAL A 42 -18.42 10.99 -6.14
N PHE A 43 -18.03 11.44 -4.96
CA PHE A 43 -16.78 11.00 -4.34
C PHE A 43 -17.04 9.77 -3.50
N ALA A 44 -16.10 8.85 -3.49
CA ALA A 44 -16.20 7.62 -2.74
C ALA A 44 -14.84 7.15 -2.26
N VAL A 45 -14.84 6.30 -1.24
CA VAL A 45 -13.64 5.73 -0.66
C VAL A 45 -13.74 4.22 -0.74
N ALA A 46 -12.76 3.56 -1.34
CA ALA A 46 -12.64 2.12 -1.37
C ALA A 46 -11.28 1.67 -0.86
N ASN A 47 -11.23 0.81 0.17
CA ASN A 47 -9.98 0.35 0.80
C ASN A 47 -9.02 1.51 1.16
N GLY A 48 -9.54 2.64 1.61
CA GLY A 48 -8.77 3.85 1.91
C GLY A 48 -8.39 4.73 0.71
N VAL A 49 -8.70 4.32 -0.52
CA VAL A 49 -8.42 5.07 -1.75
C VAL A 49 -9.59 6.00 -2.07
N LEU A 50 -9.31 7.30 -2.23
CA LEU A 50 -10.29 8.28 -2.68
C LEU A 50 -10.44 8.24 -4.20
N TYR A 51 -11.67 8.19 -4.68
CA TYR A 51 -11.97 8.33 -6.10
C TYR A 51 -13.23 9.15 -6.32
N SER A 52 -13.42 9.60 -7.57
CA SER A 52 -14.63 10.29 -8.01
C SER A 52 -15.20 9.64 -9.27
N VAL A 53 -16.52 9.73 -9.44
CA VAL A 53 -17.26 9.28 -10.64
C VAL A 53 -18.21 10.40 -11.06
N GLY A 54 -18.25 10.74 -12.36
CA GLY A 54 -19.21 11.70 -12.90
C GLY A 54 -20.66 11.22 -12.75
N LYS A 55 -21.60 12.13 -12.46
CA LYS A 55 -23.03 11.78 -12.31
C LYS A 55 -23.75 11.49 -13.64
N GLU A 56 -23.20 11.98 -14.75
CA GLU A 56 -23.75 11.82 -16.09
C GLU A 56 -22.83 10.96 -16.96
N ALA A 57 -23.40 10.20 -17.90
CA ALA A 57 -22.65 9.43 -18.87
C ALA A 57 -21.72 10.35 -19.70
N PRO A 58 -20.44 10.00 -19.91
CA PRO A 58 -19.85 8.66 -19.79
C PRO A 58 -19.26 8.27 -18.41
N HIS A 59 -19.66 8.91 -17.30
CA HIS A 59 -19.17 8.61 -15.95
C HIS A 59 -17.64 8.72 -15.84
N GLU A 60 -17.10 9.90 -16.15
CA GLU A 60 -15.67 10.19 -16.01
C GLU A 60 -15.22 9.90 -14.57
N ALA A 61 -14.27 8.97 -14.43
CA ALA A 61 -13.79 8.51 -13.13
C ALA A 61 -12.33 8.94 -12.92
N LYS A 62 -12.00 9.38 -11.70
CA LYS A 62 -10.65 9.81 -11.32
C LYS A 62 -10.27 9.26 -9.94
N ILE A 63 -9.06 8.71 -9.83
CA ILE A 63 -8.43 8.30 -8.57
C ILE A 63 -7.64 9.48 -8.01
N PHE A 64 -7.62 9.60 -6.68
CA PHE A 64 -6.84 10.58 -5.94
C PHE A 64 -5.89 9.88 -4.98
N ASP A 65 -4.61 10.17 -5.13
CA ASP A 65 -3.49 9.66 -4.35
C ASP A 65 -2.49 10.79 -4.04
N ARG A 66 -1.36 10.47 -3.39
CA ARG A 66 -0.31 11.44 -3.08
C ARG A 66 0.35 12.04 -4.34
N ILE A 67 0.38 11.31 -5.45
CA ILE A 67 0.89 11.80 -6.73
C ILE A 67 -0.04 12.89 -7.28
N SER A 68 -1.35 12.73 -7.12
CA SER A 68 -2.36 13.73 -7.48
C SER A 68 -2.39 14.96 -6.56
N GLY A 69 -1.56 14.98 -5.51
CA GLY A 69 -1.38 16.12 -4.60
C GLY A 69 -1.99 15.94 -3.21
N LEU A 70 -2.57 14.78 -2.88
CA LEU A 70 -3.00 14.48 -1.51
C LEU A 70 -1.79 14.41 -0.56
N SER A 71 -2.01 14.73 0.70
CA SER A 71 -0.95 14.80 1.71
C SER A 71 -0.73 13.49 2.46
N ASP A 72 -1.60 12.50 2.30
CA ASP A 72 -1.56 11.22 3.01
C ASP A 72 -2.30 10.11 2.21
N THR A 73 -2.23 8.85 2.67
CA THR A 73 -2.62 7.67 1.89
C THR A 73 -4.00 7.13 2.25
N SER A 74 -4.22 6.73 3.51
CA SER A 74 -5.41 5.94 3.88
C SER A 74 -6.57 6.81 4.35
N VAL A 75 -7.49 7.11 3.44
CA VAL A 75 -8.69 7.91 3.72
C VAL A 75 -9.66 7.14 4.61
N SER A 76 -10.02 7.74 5.75
CA SER A 76 -10.95 7.15 6.71
C SER A 76 -12.37 7.69 6.54
N SER A 77 -12.53 8.96 6.15
CA SER A 77 -13.85 9.55 5.91
C SER A 77 -13.78 10.80 5.03
N ILE A 78 -14.90 11.15 4.41
CA ILE A 78 -15.04 12.32 3.54
C ILE A 78 -16.40 13.00 3.76
N ALA A 79 -16.46 14.31 3.56
CA ALA A 79 -17.70 15.09 3.53
C ALA A 79 -17.55 16.34 2.66
N TYR A 80 -18.63 16.78 2.02
CA TYR A 80 -18.62 17.93 1.11
C TYR A 80 -19.31 19.15 1.71
N SER A 81 -18.65 20.31 1.68
CA SER A 81 -19.27 21.60 1.99
C SER A 81 -19.90 22.17 0.72
N GLU A 82 -21.22 22.16 0.64
CA GLU A 82 -21.98 22.74 -0.47
C GLU A 82 -21.73 24.26 -0.60
N GLN A 83 -21.62 24.96 0.54
CA GLN A 83 -21.38 26.40 0.58
C GLN A 83 -20.00 26.80 0.03
N LEU A 84 -18.95 26.07 0.40
CA LEU A 84 -17.57 26.36 -0.01
C LEU A 84 -17.13 25.58 -1.25
N LYS A 85 -18.01 24.69 -1.74
CA LYS A 85 -17.73 23.75 -2.83
C LYS A 85 -16.44 22.96 -2.64
N SER A 86 -16.17 22.55 -1.41
CA SER A 86 -14.90 21.92 -1.01
C SER A 86 -15.16 20.59 -0.30
N LEU A 87 -14.34 19.59 -0.58
CA LEU A 87 -14.38 18.29 0.08
C LEU A 87 -13.37 18.26 1.24
N VAL A 88 -13.83 17.90 2.43
CA VAL A 88 -12.97 17.59 3.58
C VAL A 88 -12.63 16.11 3.55
N ILE A 89 -11.35 15.79 3.60
CA ILE A 89 -10.79 14.43 3.56
C ILE A 89 -10.10 14.19 4.90
N TYR A 90 -10.56 13.19 5.66
CA TYR A 90 -9.96 12.79 6.93
C TYR A 90 -9.25 11.45 6.78
N TYR A 91 -8.00 11.37 7.22
CA TYR A 91 -7.14 10.20 7.09
C TYR A 91 -7.07 9.38 8.38
N ALA A 92 -6.80 8.09 8.26
CA ALA A 92 -6.61 7.19 9.40
C ALA A 92 -5.48 7.63 10.35
N SER A 93 -4.48 8.35 9.83
CA SER A 93 -3.38 8.97 10.58
C SER A 93 -3.82 10.16 11.47
N GLY A 94 -5.06 10.62 11.31
CA GLY A 94 -5.55 11.87 11.88
C GLY A 94 -5.20 13.10 11.04
N ASN A 95 -4.57 12.94 9.87
CA ASN A 95 -4.36 14.06 8.96
C ASN A 95 -5.68 14.51 8.34
N ILE A 96 -5.71 15.74 7.83
CA ILE A 96 -6.87 16.31 7.14
C ILE A 96 -6.38 17.04 5.89
N ASP A 97 -7.07 16.82 4.77
CA ASP A 97 -6.94 17.63 3.57
C ASP A 97 -8.28 18.31 3.22
N ILE A 98 -8.18 19.49 2.62
CA ILE A 98 -9.30 20.19 2.01
C ILE A 98 -9.04 20.28 0.51
N LEU A 99 -9.92 19.68 -0.29
CA LEU A 99 -9.88 19.71 -1.74
C LEU A 99 -10.91 20.72 -2.25
N ASP A 100 -10.47 21.81 -2.86
CA ASP A 100 -11.35 22.87 -3.36
C ASP A 100 -11.95 22.56 -4.76
N GLU A 101 -12.82 23.46 -5.24
CA GLU A 101 -13.48 23.32 -6.56
C GLU A 101 -12.46 23.24 -7.73
N ALA A 102 -11.28 23.86 -7.58
CA ALA A 102 -10.21 23.84 -8.57
C ALA A 102 -9.33 22.58 -8.47
N GLY A 103 -9.56 21.71 -7.49
CA GLY A 103 -8.77 20.50 -7.23
C GLY A 103 -7.47 20.78 -6.48
N ARG A 104 -7.33 21.95 -5.83
CA ARG A 104 -6.17 22.26 -4.99
C ARG A 104 -6.35 21.65 -3.61
N VAL A 105 -5.30 21.03 -3.11
CA VAL A 105 -5.24 20.42 -1.78
C VAL A 105 -4.62 21.40 -0.78
N THR A 106 -5.24 21.56 0.38
CA THR A 106 -4.68 22.29 1.52
C THR A 106 -4.65 21.38 2.75
N ASN A 107 -3.46 21.17 3.30
CA ASN A 107 -3.25 20.26 4.42
C ASN A 107 -3.50 20.93 5.78
N VAL A 108 -4.11 20.18 6.72
CA VAL A 108 -4.39 20.59 8.11
C VAL A 108 -3.92 19.49 9.07
N PRO A 109 -2.61 19.42 9.39
CA PRO A 109 -2.01 18.28 10.10
C PRO A 109 -2.17 18.35 11.63
N ALA A 110 -2.90 19.35 12.15
CA ALA A 110 -2.95 19.64 13.58
C ALA A 110 -3.38 18.47 14.48
N LEU A 111 -4.27 17.59 14.01
CA LEU A 111 -4.65 16.38 14.77
C LEU A 111 -3.60 15.28 14.66
N LYS A 112 -3.00 15.07 13.48
CA LYS A 112 -1.90 14.13 13.25
C LYS A 112 -0.69 14.47 14.12
N ASP A 113 -0.26 15.74 14.10
CA ASP A 113 0.95 16.21 14.78
C ASP A 113 0.81 16.28 16.31
N ASN A 114 -0.43 16.24 16.82
CA ASN A 114 -0.66 16.20 18.25
C ASN A 114 -0.43 14.79 18.81
N ILE A 115 0.72 14.63 19.47
CA ILE A 115 1.18 13.36 20.06
C ILE A 115 0.35 12.90 21.27
N ASP A 116 -0.40 13.80 21.93
CA ASP A 116 -1.27 13.44 23.06
C ASP A 116 -2.57 12.78 22.57
N LEU A 117 -2.94 13.00 21.31
CA LEU A 117 -4.14 12.44 20.69
C LEU A 117 -3.85 11.05 20.11
N ILE A 118 -3.74 10.04 20.98
CA ILE A 118 -3.36 8.68 20.55
C ILE A 118 -4.42 7.97 19.69
N ASP A 119 -5.71 8.19 19.95
CA ASP A 119 -6.82 7.58 19.20
C ASP A 119 -7.29 8.52 18.09
N LYS A 120 -7.02 8.14 16.83
CA LYS A 120 -7.41 8.89 15.63
C LYS A 120 -8.74 8.40 15.02
N THR A 121 -9.43 7.47 15.66
CA THR A 121 -10.70 6.93 15.15
C THR A 121 -11.73 8.05 15.01
N LEU A 122 -12.33 8.19 13.82
CA LEU A 122 -13.40 9.15 13.57
C LEU A 122 -14.76 8.44 13.63
N ASN A 123 -15.68 8.99 14.42
CA ASN A 123 -17.06 8.48 14.51
C ASN A 123 -18.02 9.31 13.65
N ARG A 124 -17.85 10.64 13.59
CA ARG A 124 -18.68 11.54 12.76
C ARG A 124 -17.85 12.66 12.14
N LEU A 125 -18.09 12.90 10.85
CA LEU A 125 -17.68 14.11 10.12
C LEU A 125 -18.95 14.83 9.69
N LEU A 126 -19.28 15.93 10.37
CA LEU A 126 -20.49 16.72 10.10
C LEU A 126 -20.09 18.09 9.57
N ILE A 127 -20.51 18.45 8.36
CA ILE A 127 -20.31 19.80 7.81
C ILE A 127 -21.58 20.61 7.99
N VAL A 128 -21.45 21.83 8.53
CA VAL A 128 -22.55 22.80 8.62
C VAL A 128 -22.03 24.16 8.17
N GLY A 129 -22.49 24.60 7.01
CA GLY A 129 -21.98 25.81 6.36
C GLY A 129 -20.48 25.71 6.05
N ASN A 130 -19.68 26.56 6.70
CA ASN A 130 -18.23 26.67 6.52
C ASN A 130 -17.41 26.00 7.65
N ARG A 131 -18.07 25.25 8.53
CA ARG A 131 -17.43 24.51 9.63
C ARG A 131 -17.61 23.01 9.43
N ALA A 132 -16.58 22.24 9.76
CA ALA A 132 -16.69 20.80 9.92
C ALA A 132 -16.46 20.43 11.39
N TYR A 133 -17.34 19.60 11.93
CA TYR A 133 -17.27 19.04 13.28
C TYR A 133 -16.84 17.59 13.18
N LEU A 134 -15.68 17.29 13.76
CA LEU A 134 -15.05 15.98 13.73
C LEU A 134 -15.14 15.37 15.14
N ALA A 135 -16.08 14.43 15.33
CA ALA A 135 -16.20 13.66 16.57
C ALA A 135 -15.46 12.33 16.44
N GLY A 136 -14.56 12.05 17.37
CA GLY A 136 -13.73 10.85 17.35
C GLY A 136 -13.13 10.48 18.69
N GLY A 137 -12.19 9.55 18.68
CA GLY A 137 -11.38 9.14 19.84
C GLY A 137 -10.57 10.28 20.45
N PHE A 138 -10.20 11.25 19.61
CA PHE A 138 -9.43 12.44 19.98
C PHE A 138 -10.26 13.56 20.64
N GLY A 139 -11.59 13.45 20.67
CA GLY A 139 -12.50 14.52 21.11
C GLY A 139 -13.44 15.00 20.02
N LEU A 140 -13.87 16.26 20.13
CA LEU A 140 -14.70 16.96 19.15
C LEU A 140 -13.96 18.18 18.61
N SER A 141 -13.41 18.08 17.40
CA SER A 141 -12.65 19.16 16.75
C SER A 141 -13.53 19.98 15.82
N VAL A 142 -13.38 21.30 15.86
CA VAL A 142 -14.02 22.23 14.93
C VAL A 142 -12.98 22.66 13.91
N LEU A 143 -13.21 22.32 12.65
CA LEU A 143 -12.40 22.73 11.50
C LEU A 143 -13.05 23.95 10.82
N ASP A 144 -12.28 25.01 10.67
CA ASP A 144 -12.56 26.08 9.72
C ASP A 144 -12.12 25.63 8.33
N VAL A 145 -13.08 25.30 7.47
CA VAL A 145 -12.81 24.74 6.13
C VAL A 145 -12.27 25.83 5.19
N ALA A 146 -12.67 27.09 5.36
CA ALA A 146 -12.19 28.17 4.49
C ALA A 146 -10.76 28.59 4.83
N GLU A 147 -10.41 28.60 6.12
CA GLU A 147 -9.09 29.02 6.60
C GLU A 147 -8.12 27.85 6.87
N ALA A 148 -8.55 26.60 6.61
CA ALA A 148 -7.75 25.40 6.78
C ALA A 148 -7.08 25.30 8.17
N ARG A 149 -7.85 25.53 9.23
CA ARG A 149 -7.35 25.50 10.62
C ARG A 149 -8.36 24.96 11.61
N ILE A 150 -7.88 24.40 12.72
CA ILE A 150 -8.72 23.93 13.83
C ILE A 150 -8.68 24.97 14.97
N PRO A 151 -9.69 25.87 15.09
CA PRO A 151 -9.77 26.81 16.21
C PRO A 151 -9.91 26.15 17.58
N ALA A 152 -10.60 25.00 17.67
CA ALA A 152 -10.92 24.39 18.95
C ALA A 152 -11.07 22.87 18.84
N THR A 153 -10.71 22.19 19.93
CA THR A 153 -11.04 20.78 20.19
C THR A 153 -11.64 20.68 21.59
N TYR A 154 -12.93 20.32 21.65
CA TYR A 154 -13.67 20.07 22.87
C TYR A 154 -13.49 18.62 23.31
N ALA A 155 -13.67 18.33 24.61
CA ALA A 155 -13.50 16.99 25.17
C ALA A 155 -12.18 16.30 24.71
N LYS A 156 -11.09 17.06 24.66
CA LYS A 156 -9.81 16.63 24.09
C LYS A 156 -9.31 15.33 24.76
N GLY A 157 -8.94 14.35 23.93
CA GLY A 157 -8.45 13.04 24.39
C GLY A 157 -9.54 12.13 24.96
N THR A 158 -10.82 12.49 24.83
CA THR A 158 -11.96 11.68 25.25
C THR A 158 -12.78 11.28 24.02
N LYS A 159 -13.13 10.00 23.89
CA LYS A 159 -13.95 9.52 22.77
C LYS A 159 -15.33 10.19 22.78
N VAL A 160 -15.60 10.96 21.72
CA VAL A 160 -16.92 11.53 21.43
C VAL A 160 -17.61 10.64 20.40
N THR A 161 -18.77 10.08 20.76
CA THR A 161 -19.51 9.12 19.94
C THR A 161 -20.16 9.79 18.74
N ASP A 162 -20.81 10.94 18.93
CA ASP A 162 -21.50 11.64 17.82
C ASP A 162 -21.68 13.14 18.13
N VAL A 163 -22.03 13.92 17.10
CA VAL A 163 -22.24 15.37 17.16
C VAL A 163 -23.42 15.80 16.27
N ALA A 164 -24.20 16.78 16.71
CA ALA A 164 -25.22 17.43 15.90
C ALA A 164 -25.27 18.94 16.15
N LYS A 165 -25.70 19.71 15.15
CA LYS A 165 -25.78 21.18 15.21
C LYS A 165 -27.24 21.63 15.16
N LEU A 166 -27.68 22.33 16.20
CA LEU A 166 -29.01 22.92 16.32
C LEU A 166 -28.99 24.42 15.98
N ASP A 167 -30.19 25.00 15.87
CA ASP A 167 -30.40 26.45 15.74
C ASP A 167 -29.81 27.25 16.91
N ASN A 168 -29.64 28.56 16.67
CA ASN A 168 -29.13 29.53 17.66
C ASN A 168 -27.74 29.17 18.19
N ASP A 169 -26.85 28.73 17.30
CA ASP A 169 -25.46 28.38 17.63
C ASP A 169 -25.31 27.30 18.70
N ARG A 170 -26.31 26.43 18.84
CA ARG A 170 -26.27 25.31 19.80
C ARG A 170 -25.65 24.08 19.18
N LEU A 171 -24.74 23.44 19.90
CA LEU A 171 -24.06 22.21 19.53
C LEU A 171 -24.43 21.10 20.52
N LEU A 172 -24.73 19.92 19.99
CA LEU A 172 -25.00 18.70 20.75
C LEU A 172 -23.79 17.76 20.66
N MET A 173 -23.36 17.22 21.80
CA MET A 173 -22.24 16.29 21.89
C MET A 173 -22.65 15.05 22.68
N LEU A 174 -22.47 13.86 22.11
CA LEU A 174 -22.66 12.59 22.80
C LEU A 174 -21.29 12.00 23.18
N LYS A 175 -20.98 11.93 24.47
CA LYS A 175 -19.77 11.24 24.98
C LYS A 175 -20.11 10.41 26.20
N GLU A 176 -19.48 9.24 26.35
CA GLU A 176 -19.62 8.38 27.54
C GLU A 176 -21.08 8.04 27.91
N GLY A 177 -21.97 7.94 26.90
CA GLY A 177 -23.39 7.66 27.12
C GLY A 177 -24.20 8.83 27.70
N GLN A 178 -23.67 10.06 27.64
CA GLN A 178 -24.32 11.28 28.08
C GLN A 178 -24.41 12.29 26.94
N LEU A 179 -25.56 12.96 26.83
CA LEU A 179 -25.80 14.01 25.84
C LEU A 179 -25.58 15.38 26.48
N PHE A 180 -24.77 16.22 25.84
CA PHE A 180 -24.46 17.57 26.27
C PHE A 180 -24.93 18.58 25.22
N ILE A 181 -25.39 19.75 25.67
CA ILE A 181 -25.70 20.89 24.83
C ILE A 181 -24.86 22.11 25.26
N GLY A 182 -24.34 22.86 24.30
CA GLY A 182 -23.58 24.09 24.54
C GLY A 182 -23.82 25.11 23.42
N LYS A 183 -23.54 26.39 23.67
CA LYS A 183 -23.57 27.43 22.62
C LYS A 183 -22.16 27.75 22.14
N GLU A 184 -21.96 27.81 20.83
CA GLU A 184 -20.66 28.10 20.23
C GLU A 184 -20.17 29.53 20.48
N THR A 185 -21.05 30.43 20.92
CA THR A 185 -20.68 31.76 21.41
C THR A 185 -19.95 31.73 22.76
N ASP A 186 -20.09 30.64 23.51
CA ASP A 186 -19.47 30.43 24.80
C ASP A 186 -18.13 29.67 24.64
N ASN A 187 -17.32 29.63 25.69
CA ASN A 187 -16.08 28.86 25.66
C ASN A 187 -16.35 27.35 25.85
N LEU A 188 -16.72 26.65 24.76
CA LEU A 188 -16.99 25.21 24.79
C LEU A 188 -15.76 24.33 25.05
N GLN A 189 -14.54 24.89 25.14
CA GLN A 189 -13.40 24.13 25.67
C GLN A 189 -13.46 23.97 27.20
N ASP A 190 -14.21 24.84 27.90
CA ASP A 190 -14.51 24.69 29.32
C ASP A 190 -15.69 23.71 29.48
N PRO A 191 -15.51 22.57 30.19
CA PRO A 191 -16.60 21.65 30.49
C PRO A 191 -17.79 22.32 31.17
N ALA A 192 -17.60 23.42 31.93
CA ALA A 192 -18.68 24.14 32.60
C ALA A 192 -19.62 24.90 31.65
N ALA A 193 -19.22 25.15 30.40
CA ALA A 193 -20.07 25.75 29.38
C ALA A 193 -21.08 24.76 28.77
N TRP A 194 -20.93 23.47 29.05
CA TRP A 194 -21.82 22.41 28.59
C TRP A 194 -22.88 22.08 29.63
N THR A 195 -24.11 21.87 29.17
CA THR A 195 -25.23 21.40 30.00
C THR A 195 -25.56 19.96 29.63
N ALA A 196 -25.51 19.05 30.59
CA ALA A 196 -25.95 17.67 30.39
C ALA A 196 -27.48 17.60 30.29
N LEU A 197 -27.99 16.89 29.29
CA LEU A 197 -29.42 16.69 29.04
C LEU A 197 -29.86 15.31 29.56
N SER A 198 -30.93 15.31 30.35
CA SER A 198 -31.59 14.07 30.80
C SER A 198 -32.84 13.83 29.96
N LEU A 199 -32.78 12.81 29.10
CA LEU A 199 -33.83 12.45 28.16
C LEU A 199 -34.48 11.14 28.57
N ASN A 200 -35.77 10.96 28.25
CA ASN A 200 -36.52 9.73 28.56
C ASN A 200 -36.21 8.59 27.56
N LEU A 201 -34.93 8.29 27.38
CA LEU A 201 -34.42 7.18 26.58
C LEU A 201 -33.07 6.68 27.17
N PRO A 202 -32.67 5.42 26.95
CA PRO A 202 -31.43 4.88 27.50
C PRO A 202 -30.21 5.44 26.74
N MET A 203 -29.74 6.63 27.15
CA MET A 203 -28.69 7.37 26.43
C MET A 203 -27.37 6.59 26.30
N GLY A 204 -27.04 5.74 27.27
CA GLY A 204 -25.88 4.84 27.21
C GLY A 204 -25.93 3.80 26.09
N SER A 205 -27.09 3.56 25.49
CA SER A 205 -27.28 2.64 24.37
C SER A 205 -27.34 3.34 23.01
N VAL A 206 -27.25 4.68 22.95
CA VAL A 206 -27.28 5.44 21.69
C VAL A 206 -25.96 5.27 20.95
N THR A 207 -26.05 4.78 19.72
CA THR A 207 -24.90 4.59 18.81
C THR A 207 -24.74 5.72 17.81
N GLY A 208 -25.80 6.48 17.54
CA GLY A 208 -25.74 7.66 16.69
C GLY A 208 -26.95 8.57 16.82
N LEU A 209 -26.78 9.84 16.43
CA LEU A 209 -27.83 10.84 16.39
C LEU A 209 -27.72 11.73 15.15
N GLY A 210 -28.83 12.33 14.74
CA GLY A 210 -28.88 13.19 13.56
C GLY A 210 -30.14 14.03 13.50
N ILE A 211 -30.06 15.18 12.83
CA ILE A 211 -31.18 16.12 12.68
C ILE A 211 -31.85 15.92 11.33
N VAL A 212 -33.18 16.00 11.31
CA VAL A 212 -34.00 15.95 10.10
C VAL A 212 -35.16 16.92 10.22
N GLY A 213 -35.05 18.07 9.53
CA GLY A 213 -36.02 19.16 9.68
C GLY A 213 -36.06 19.69 11.11
N GLU A 214 -37.25 19.71 11.70
CA GLU A 214 -37.50 20.20 13.08
C GLU A 214 -37.32 19.12 14.15
N ASP A 215 -36.83 17.94 13.78
CA ASP A 215 -36.67 16.79 14.68
C ASP A 215 -35.20 16.34 14.77
N ILE A 216 -34.86 15.69 15.89
CA ILE A 216 -33.63 14.94 16.11
C ILE A 216 -33.97 13.47 16.34
N CYS A 217 -33.22 12.59 15.70
CA CYS A 217 -33.35 11.14 15.87
C CYS A 217 -32.17 10.56 16.67
N PHE A 218 -32.46 9.52 17.45
CA PHE A 218 -31.49 8.76 18.25
C PHE A 218 -31.60 7.28 17.87
N LEU A 219 -30.51 6.71 17.38
CA LEU A 219 -30.41 5.27 17.08
C LEU A 219 -29.77 4.55 18.26
N LEU A 220 -30.42 3.50 18.76
CA LEU A 220 -29.90 2.63 19.82
C LEU A 220 -29.23 1.39 19.22
N ALA A 221 -28.30 0.79 19.97
CA ALA A 221 -27.60 -0.44 19.61
C ALA A 221 -28.56 -1.63 19.36
N ASP A 222 -29.71 -1.65 20.03
CA ASP A 222 -30.74 -2.68 19.83
C ASP A 222 -31.64 -2.45 18.60
N GLY A 223 -31.38 -1.40 17.82
CA GLY A 223 -32.09 -1.07 16.60
C GLY A 223 -33.28 -0.12 16.77
N ARG A 224 -33.69 0.22 18.00
CA ARG A 224 -34.77 1.19 18.21
C ARG A 224 -34.32 2.59 17.80
N VAL A 225 -35.22 3.32 17.15
CA VAL A 225 -34.99 4.71 16.74
C VAL A 225 -36.02 5.60 17.43
N TYR A 226 -35.54 6.50 18.28
CA TYR A 226 -36.35 7.54 18.90
C TYR A 226 -36.28 8.82 18.08
N VAL A 227 -37.35 9.60 18.09
CA VAL A 227 -37.43 10.94 17.49
C VAL A 227 -37.90 11.93 18.55
N ALA A 228 -37.37 13.15 18.53
CA ALA A 228 -37.80 14.23 19.40
C ALA A 228 -37.84 15.54 18.61
N ALA A 229 -38.81 16.41 18.87
CA ALA A 229 -38.79 17.76 18.29
C ALA A 229 -37.60 18.55 18.85
N ASN A 230 -36.87 19.29 18.02
CA ASN A 230 -35.66 20.03 18.39
C ASN A 230 -35.87 21.07 19.50
N GLN A 231 -37.11 21.54 19.67
CA GLN A 231 -37.46 22.55 20.66
C GLN A 231 -37.77 21.96 22.04
N SER A 232 -38.45 20.80 22.10
CA SER A 232 -38.84 20.16 23.38
C SER A 232 -37.85 19.09 23.84
N LEU A 233 -37.20 18.41 22.88
CA LEU A 233 -36.39 17.23 23.10
C LEU A 233 -37.13 16.16 23.93
N GLU A 234 -38.43 15.98 23.70
CA GLU A 234 -39.19 14.88 24.32
C GLU A 234 -39.18 13.66 23.37
N PRO A 235 -38.44 12.59 23.67
CA PRO A 235 -38.29 11.48 22.74
C PRO A 235 -39.49 10.54 22.76
N GLU A 236 -39.93 10.16 21.57
CA GLU A 236 -40.89 9.09 21.33
C GLU A 236 -40.33 8.06 20.33
N LEU A 237 -40.82 6.83 20.36
CA LEU A 237 -40.34 5.78 19.47
C LEU A 237 -40.88 6.01 18.05
N LEU A 238 -39.99 6.18 17.06
CA LEU A 238 -40.36 6.34 15.66
C LEU A 238 -40.50 4.99 14.95
N LEU A 239 -39.48 4.14 15.06
CA LEU A 239 -39.45 2.81 14.44
C LEU A 239 -38.53 1.85 15.21
N SER A 240 -38.65 0.55 14.91
CA SER A 240 -37.77 -0.50 15.44
C SER A 240 -37.07 -1.22 14.28
N SER A 241 -35.77 -0.98 14.15
CA SER A 241 -34.86 -1.64 13.20
C SER A 241 -34.28 -2.93 13.80
N SER A 242 -33.38 -3.60 13.08
CA SER A 242 -32.54 -4.67 13.64
C SER A 242 -31.43 -4.10 14.53
N ALA A 243 -30.94 -4.92 15.46
CA ALA A 243 -29.74 -4.60 16.23
C ALA A 243 -28.55 -4.24 15.33
N ASP A 244 -27.62 -3.45 15.85
CA ASP A 244 -26.39 -3.02 15.18
C ASP A 244 -26.61 -2.30 13.83
N SER A 245 -27.78 -1.67 13.67
CA SER A 245 -28.05 -0.79 12.53
C SER A 245 -27.07 0.39 12.50
N ARG A 246 -26.81 0.92 11.29
CA ARG A 246 -25.93 2.06 11.06
C ARG A 246 -26.74 3.31 10.74
N LEU A 247 -26.32 4.48 11.26
CA LEU A 247 -26.90 5.79 10.95
C LEU A 247 -25.99 6.61 10.03
N HIS A 248 -26.46 6.87 8.81
CA HIS A 248 -25.85 7.85 7.92
C HIS A 248 -26.68 9.15 7.93
N VAL A 249 -26.02 10.24 8.31
CA VAL A 249 -26.60 11.59 8.34
C VAL A 249 -26.30 12.27 7.02
N THR A 250 -27.32 12.81 6.35
CA THR A 250 -27.18 13.63 5.15
C THR A 250 -28.04 14.88 5.26
N ASP A 251 -27.77 15.89 4.43
CA ASP A 251 -28.59 17.10 4.40
C ASP A 251 -30.01 16.84 3.86
N ARG A 252 -30.18 15.74 3.11
CA ARG A 252 -31.49 15.32 2.58
C ARG A 252 -32.37 14.61 3.60
N GLY A 253 -31.77 13.90 4.55
CA GLY A 253 -32.45 13.10 5.57
C GLY A 253 -31.52 12.10 6.26
N LEU A 254 -32.10 11.17 7.03
CA LEU A 254 -31.35 10.16 7.77
C LEU A 254 -31.58 8.77 7.17
N PHE A 255 -30.51 8.00 7.04
CA PHE A 255 -30.58 6.61 6.58
C PHE A 255 -30.19 5.67 7.71
N ILE A 256 -31.15 4.84 8.14
CA ILE A 256 -30.92 3.74 9.09
C ILE A 256 -30.74 2.46 8.29
N CYS A 257 -29.51 1.98 8.20
CA CYS A 257 -29.14 0.82 7.41
C CYS A 257 -29.05 -0.41 8.32
N ALA A 258 -30.09 -1.25 8.24
CA ALA A 258 -30.14 -2.58 8.83
C ALA A 258 -29.41 -3.59 7.94
N GLU A 259 -29.39 -4.87 8.36
CA GLU A 259 -28.72 -5.95 7.62
C GLU A 259 -29.25 -6.13 6.19
N ASN A 260 -30.57 -6.04 5.99
CA ASN A 260 -31.22 -6.34 4.70
C ASN A 260 -32.11 -5.22 4.14
N ARG A 261 -32.15 -4.06 4.81
CA ARG A 261 -33.02 -2.95 4.43
C ARG A 261 -32.52 -1.61 4.95
N ILE A 262 -32.98 -0.54 4.31
CA ILE A 262 -32.75 0.85 4.72
C ILE A 262 -34.08 1.47 5.13
N TYR A 263 -34.06 2.27 6.19
CA TYR A 263 -35.12 3.26 6.49
C TYR A 263 -34.61 4.66 6.20
N PHE A 264 -35.24 5.34 5.25
CA PHE A 264 -35.00 6.74 4.93
C PHE A 264 -36.02 7.61 5.67
N ILE A 265 -35.54 8.46 6.58
CA ILE A 265 -36.35 9.38 7.37
C ILE A 265 -36.13 10.79 6.82
N GLU A 266 -37.21 11.46 6.40
CA GLU A 266 -37.19 12.83 5.88
C GLU A 266 -38.08 13.78 6.69
N LYS A 267 -38.10 15.06 6.30
CA LYS A 267 -38.83 16.13 6.98
C LYS A 267 -40.28 15.73 7.26
N GLY A 268 -40.77 16.05 8.46
CA GLY A 268 -42.12 15.66 8.90
C GLY A 268 -42.23 14.18 9.30
N ARG A 269 -41.11 13.53 9.62
CA ARG A 269 -41.02 12.13 10.10
C ARG A 269 -41.50 11.10 9.08
N LYS A 270 -41.60 11.49 7.80
CA LYS A 270 -41.95 10.57 6.73
C LYS A 270 -40.83 9.55 6.59
N THR A 271 -41.20 8.27 6.59
CA THR A 271 -40.27 7.15 6.55
C THR A 271 -40.55 6.30 5.32
N THR A 272 -39.52 5.98 4.54
CA THR A 272 -39.60 5.08 3.38
C THR A 272 -38.60 3.95 3.54
N GLN A 273 -39.00 2.73 3.16
CA GLN A 273 -38.16 1.54 3.32
C GLN A 273 -37.66 1.03 1.95
N PHE A 274 -36.39 0.63 1.90
CA PHE A 274 -35.75 0.05 0.70
C PHE A 274 -35.10 -1.30 1.02
N PRO A 275 -35.28 -2.35 0.21
CA PRO A 275 -34.72 -3.68 0.45
C PRO A 275 -33.27 -3.77 -0.06
N ILE A 276 -32.35 -3.06 0.58
CA ILE A 276 -30.93 -3.01 0.22
C ILE A 276 -30.11 -3.47 1.43
N ALA A 277 -29.24 -4.46 1.21
CA ALA A 277 -28.37 -5.03 2.23
C ALA A 277 -26.99 -4.35 2.27
N ASP A 278 -26.24 -4.58 3.35
CA ASP A 278 -24.79 -4.32 3.46
C ASP A 278 -24.30 -2.90 3.12
N VAL A 279 -25.14 -1.89 3.37
CA VAL A 279 -24.79 -0.49 3.13
C VAL A 279 -23.74 0.02 4.11
N LEU A 280 -22.64 0.56 3.59
CA LEU A 280 -21.51 1.11 4.36
C LEU A 280 -21.49 2.65 4.41
N GLY A 281 -22.14 3.30 3.45
CA GLY A 281 -22.17 4.76 3.33
C GLY A 281 -23.27 5.26 2.41
N VAL A 282 -23.70 6.51 2.65
CA VAL A 282 -24.73 7.18 1.85
C VAL A 282 -24.34 8.66 1.67
N GLY A 283 -24.39 9.13 0.43
CA GLY A 283 -24.22 10.54 0.07
C GLY A 283 -25.49 11.09 -0.58
N ALA A 284 -26.03 12.20 -0.04
CA ALA A 284 -27.15 12.92 -0.63
C ALA A 284 -27.10 14.41 -0.25
N MET A 285 -27.15 15.29 -1.25
CA MET A 285 -27.22 16.74 -1.08
C MET A 285 -28.62 17.19 -0.68
N SER A 286 -28.72 18.39 -0.07
CA SER A 286 -29.94 18.97 0.50
C SER A 286 -31.18 18.90 -0.42
N GLU A 287 -31.04 19.28 -1.69
CA GLU A 287 -32.12 19.33 -2.70
C GLU A 287 -32.16 18.09 -3.62
N SER A 288 -31.38 17.05 -3.34
CA SER A 288 -31.29 15.87 -4.20
C SER A 288 -32.47 14.91 -3.99
N ASN A 289 -32.95 14.34 -5.09
CA ASN A 289 -33.96 13.26 -5.09
C ASN A 289 -33.34 11.88 -5.29
N THR A 290 -32.02 11.81 -5.46
CA THR A 290 -31.27 10.57 -5.64
C THR A 290 -30.16 10.52 -4.59
N ALA A 291 -30.04 9.39 -3.90
CA ALA A 291 -28.93 9.12 -2.99
C ALA A 291 -27.91 8.19 -3.66
N TYR A 292 -26.65 8.33 -3.28
CA TYR A 292 -25.57 7.46 -3.72
C TYR A 292 -25.12 6.58 -2.57
N ILE A 293 -25.12 5.27 -2.79
CA ILE A 293 -24.97 4.22 -1.78
C ILE A 293 -23.65 3.48 -2.00
N ALA A 294 -22.89 3.27 -0.92
CA ALA A 294 -21.71 2.42 -0.90
C ALA A 294 -22.09 1.02 -0.38
N LEU A 295 -21.88 0.00 -1.21
CA LEU A 295 -22.31 -1.39 -1.00
C LEU A 295 -21.14 -2.36 -0.72
N GLY A 296 -19.99 -1.86 -0.30
CA GLY A 296 -18.82 -2.71 -0.05
C GLY A 296 -18.29 -3.32 -1.35
N GLU A 297 -18.26 -4.64 -1.44
CA GLU A 297 -17.73 -5.40 -2.58
C GLU A 297 -18.51 -5.15 -3.89
N GLU A 298 -19.80 -4.79 -3.80
CA GLU A 298 -20.61 -4.46 -4.99
C GLU A 298 -20.35 -3.04 -5.52
N GLY A 299 -19.59 -2.22 -4.78
CA GLY A 299 -19.21 -0.87 -5.21
C GLY A 299 -20.27 0.20 -4.93
N LEU A 300 -20.51 1.08 -5.91
CA LEU A 300 -21.44 2.20 -5.82
C LEU A 300 -22.77 1.89 -6.50
N ALA A 301 -23.86 2.43 -5.94
CA ALA A 301 -25.17 2.43 -6.57
C ALA A 301 -25.90 3.76 -6.37
N SER A 302 -26.78 4.13 -7.30
CA SER A 302 -27.70 5.25 -7.15
C SER A 302 -29.10 4.77 -6.80
N LEU A 303 -29.77 5.46 -5.88
CA LEU A 303 -31.11 5.14 -5.41
C LEU A 303 -32.01 6.37 -5.54
N LEU A 304 -33.07 6.26 -6.34
CA LEU A 304 -34.14 7.27 -6.35
C LEU A 304 -34.90 7.22 -5.01
N LEU A 305 -35.06 8.36 -4.34
CA LEU A 305 -35.72 8.47 -3.03
C LEU A 305 -37.25 8.50 -3.17
N ALA A 306 -37.79 7.47 -3.81
CA ALA A 306 -39.22 7.27 -4.01
C ALA A 306 -39.62 5.82 -3.68
N GLU A 307 -40.81 5.64 -3.13
CA GLU A 307 -41.33 4.32 -2.78
C GLU A 307 -41.39 3.39 -4.00
N GLY A 308 -40.93 2.14 -3.84
CA GLY A 308 -40.84 1.17 -4.93
C GLY A 308 -39.58 1.27 -5.82
N SER A 309 -38.67 2.20 -5.54
CA SER A 309 -37.40 2.31 -6.27
C SER A 309 -36.40 1.22 -5.88
N THR A 310 -35.56 0.82 -6.84
CA THR A 310 -34.42 -0.08 -6.65
C THR A 310 -33.10 0.68 -6.77
N ALA A 311 -32.04 0.16 -6.14
CA ALA A 311 -30.70 0.69 -6.34
C ALA A 311 -30.16 0.25 -7.71
N GLU A 312 -29.71 1.21 -8.51
CA GLU A 312 -29.08 0.98 -9.81
C GLU A 312 -27.56 1.05 -9.63
N ALA A 313 -26.85 -0.01 -10.04
CA ALA A 313 -25.39 -0.05 -9.94
C ALA A 313 -24.75 1.07 -10.77
N MET A 314 -23.79 1.76 -10.18
CA MET A 314 -22.99 2.76 -10.87
C MET A 314 -21.75 2.10 -11.49
N PRO A 315 -21.44 2.37 -12.77
CA PRO A 315 -20.24 1.83 -13.39
C PRO A 315 -18.99 2.46 -12.77
N VAL A 316 -18.09 1.63 -12.27
CA VAL A 316 -16.76 2.02 -11.80
C VAL A 316 -15.74 1.43 -12.78
N ALA A 317 -15.24 2.25 -13.70
CA ALA A 317 -14.33 1.81 -14.78
C ALA A 317 -12.85 1.81 -14.36
N PHE A 318 -12.54 1.32 -13.15
CA PHE A 318 -11.16 1.16 -12.71
C PHE A 318 -10.76 -0.31 -12.71
N ASP A 319 -9.67 -0.62 -13.41
CA ASP A 319 -9.03 -1.92 -13.33
C ASP A 319 -7.83 -1.83 -12.39
N GLY A 320 -7.87 -2.62 -11.31
CA GLY A 320 -6.92 -2.53 -10.21
C GLY A 320 -6.74 -3.87 -9.50
N PRO A 321 -5.78 -3.96 -8.58
CA PRO A 321 -5.62 -5.17 -7.78
C PRO A 321 -6.87 -5.41 -6.92
N GLY A 322 -7.15 -6.68 -6.61
CA GLY A 322 -8.30 -7.04 -5.75
C GLY A 322 -8.21 -6.46 -4.34
N ASP A 323 -6.99 -6.35 -3.80
CA ASP A 323 -6.67 -5.73 -2.51
C ASP A 323 -5.28 -5.05 -2.56
N ASN A 324 -4.97 -4.25 -1.53
CA ASN A 324 -3.70 -3.53 -1.41
C ASN A 324 -2.60 -4.35 -0.71
N ASP A 325 -2.78 -5.66 -0.57
CA ASP A 325 -1.91 -6.51 0.24
C ASP A 325 -0.91 -7.29 -0.62
N PHE A 326 0.38 -6.97 -0.53
CA PHE A 326 1.42 -7.58 -1.36
C PHE A 326 2.44 -8.30 -0.47
N TYR A 327 2.01 -9.41 0.14
CA TYR A 327 2.81 -10.18 1.09
C TYR A 327 4.05 -10.80 0.43
N GLU A 328 3.85 -11.47 -0.71
CA GLU A 328 4.91 -12.03 -1.55
C GLU A 328 4.63 -11.64 -3.01
N MET A 329 5.68 -11.23 -3.73
CA MET A 329 5.60 -10.89 -5.15
C MET A 329 6.67 -11.62 -5.96
N ARG A 330 6.33 -11.93 -7.21
CA ARG A 330 7.26 -12.46 -8.22
C ARG A 330 7.02 -11.77 -9.55
N PHE A 331 8.09 -11.48 -10.28
CA PHE A 331 8.00 -11.04 -11.67
C PHE A 331 8.53 -12.15 -12.57
N SER A 332 7.72 -12.59 -13.53
CA SER A 332 8.10 -13.63 -14.48
C SER A 332 7.30 -13.48 -15.77
N HIS A 333 7.88 -13.82 -16.92
CA HIS A 333 7.21 -13.78 -18.23
C HIS A 333 6.49 -12.45 -18.55
N GLY A 334 7.07 -11.32 -18.13
CA GLY A 334 6.47 -10.00 -18.32
C GLY A 334 5.24 -9.71 -17.45
N ARG A 335 4.94 -10.54 -16.44
CA ARG A 335 3.81 -10.41 -15.53
C ARG A 335 4.26 -10.35 -14.08
N LEU A 336 3.55 -9.54 -13.29
CA LEU A 336 3.65 -9.56 -11.83
C LEU A 336 2.66 -10.60 -11.29
N TYR A 337 3.10 -11.40 -10.33
CA TYR A 337 2.30 -12.35 -9.56
C TYR A 337 2.40 -11.94 -8.09
N ALA A 338 1.28 -11.77 -7.40
CA ALA A 338 1.25 -11.34 -6.01
C ALA A 338 0.25 -12.13 -5.17
N ALA A 339 0.62 -12.41 -3.92
CA ALA A 339 -0.22 -13.08 -2.92
C ALA A 339 -0.49 -12.13 -1.74
N SER A 340 -1.73 -12.12 -1.24
CA SER A 340 -2.16 -11.20 -0.16
C SER A 340 -2.13 -11.77 1.25
N GLY A 341 -2.10 -13.10 1.37
CA GLY A 341 -2.34 -13.80 2.62
C GLY A 341 -1.37 -13.41 3.73
N LEU A 342 -1.87 -13.40 4.95
CA LEU A 342 -1.07 -13.12 6.14
C LEU A 342 -0.34 -14.38 6.60
N TRP A 343 0.79 -14.19 7.26
CA TRP A 343 1.55 -15.26 7.91
C TRP A 343 1.75 -14.97 9.39
N GLY A 344 1.59 -16.00 10.21
CA GLY A 344 1.96 -16.00 11.62
C GLY A 344 1.77 -17.38 12.23
N THR A 345 2.07 -17.54 13.52
CA THR A 345 1.90 -18.84 14.20
C THR A 345 0.45 -19.35 14.11
N ASN A 346 -0.50 -18.45 14.36
CA ASN A 346 -1.95 -18.68 14.24
C ASN A 346 -2.67 -17.45 13.63
N LEU A 347 -1.94 -16.58 12.92
CA LEU A 347 -2.55 -15.47 12.18
C LEU A 347 -3.09 -16.04 10.88
N MET A 348 -4.37 -16.40 10.88
CA MET A 348 -5.07 -17.07 9.78
C MET A 348 -6.44 -16.42 9.60
N GLY A 349 -7.11 -16.75 8.49
CA GLY A 349 -8.45 -16.28 8.17
C GLY A 349 -8.47 -15.07 7.27
N HIS A 350 -7.33 -14.60 6.78
CA HIS A 350 -7.29 -13.62 5.71
C HIS A 350 -7.85 -14.26 4.44
N ALA A 351 -8.78 -13.59 3.76
CA ALA A 351 -9.29 -14.11 2.49
C ALA A 351 -8.14 -14.30 1.50
N GLY A 352 -8.10 -15.45 0.82
CA GLY A 352 -7.09 -15.70 -0.18
C GLY A 352 -7.33 -14.81 -1.39
N MET A 353 -6.27 -14.12 -1.85
CA MET A 353 -6.26 -13.37 -3.09
C MET A 353 -4.94 -13.64 -3.81
N VAL A 354 -5.03 -13.98 -5.10
CA VAL A 354 -3.90 -14.00 -6.02
C VAL A 354 -4.13 -12.98 -7.12
N LYS A 355 -3.12 -12.17 -7.41
CA LYS A 355 -3.22 -11.03 -8.33
C LYS A 355 -2.17 -11.15 -9.41
N LEU A 356 -2.60 -11.12 -10.66
CA LEU A 356 -1.73 -11.08 -11.82
C LEU A 356 -1.85 -9.71 -12.50
N TYR A 357 -0.73 -9.12 -12.86
CA TYR A 357 -0.70 -7.87 -13.62
C TYR A 357 0.14 -8.04 -14.89
N ASP A 358 -0.48 -7.78 -16.05
CA ASP A 358 0.16 -7.94 -17.37
C ASP A 358 0.91 -6.70 -17.86
N GLY A 359 1.02 -5.67 -17.00
CA GLY A 359 1.57 -4.36 -17.33
C GLY A 359 0.50 -3.33 -17.70
N ASN A 360 -0.74 -3.74 -17.91
CA ASN A 360 -1.87 -2.85 -18.18
C ASN A 360 -3.12 -3.24 -17.38
N ARG A 361 -3.38 -4.54 -17.22
CA ARG A 361 -4.61 -5.08 -16.63
C ARG A 361 -4.37 -6.06 -15.51
N TRP A 362 -5.35 -6.14 -14.62
CA TRP A 362 -5.35 -7.06 -13.50
C TRP A 362 -6.20 -8.30 -13.76
N THR A 363 -5.77 -9.43 -13.21
CA THR A 363 -6.59 -10.65 -13.06
C THR A 363 -6.49 -11.09 -11.61
N ASN A 364 -7.64 -11.15 -10.94
CA ASN A 364 -7.72 -11.41 -9.51
C ASN A 364 -8.44 -12.74 -9.26
N PHE A 365 -7.82 -13.63 -8.48
CA PHE A 365 -8.38 -14.88 -8.01
C PHE A 365 -8.66 -14.76 -6.51
N ASP A 366 -9.87 -14.33 -6.18
CA ASP A 366 -10.32 -14.19 -4.81
C ASP A 366 -10.83 -15.52 -4.23
N LYS A 367 -11.12 -15.48 -2.93
CA LYS A 367 -11.68 -16.61 -2.18
C LYS A 367 -12.90 -17.25 -2.84
N LYS A 368 -13.89 -16.45 -3.24
CA LYS A 368 -15.14 -16.97 -3.82
C LYS A 368 -14.86 -17.62 -5.18
N THR A 369 -14.12 -16.94 -6.06
CA THR A 369 -13.78 -17.46 -7.40
C THR A 369 -13.08 -18.82 -7.32
N VAL A 370 -12.07 -18.96 -6.46
CA VAL A 370 -11.31 -20.23 -6.35
C VAL A 370 -12.18 -21.36 -5.77
N GLN A 371 -13.01 -21.06 -4.77
CA GLN A 371 -13.93 -22.05 -4.18
C GLN A 371 -14.99 -22.52 -5.18
N GLU A 372 -15.52 -21.63 -6.00
CA GLU A 372 -16.48 -21.97 -7.06
C GLU A 372 -15.87 -22.82 -8.17
N GLN A 373 -14.62 -22.52 -8.57
CA GLN A 373 -13.93 -23.24 -9.64
C GLN A 373 -13.56 -24.67 -9.27
N LEU A 374 -13.11 -24.90 -8.04
CA LEU A 374 -12.69 -26.23 -7.58
C LEU A 374 -13.82 -27.04 -6.94
N GLY A 375 -14.80 -26.37 -6.32
CA GLY A 375 -15.87 -27.00 -5.56
C GLY A 375 -15.40 -27.74 -4.29
N GLY A 376 -16.33 -28.01 -3.37
CA GLY A 376 -16.07 -28.80 -2.16
C GLY A 376 -15.85 -27.98 -0.87
N GLY A 377 -15.61 -28.69 0.24
CA GLY A 377 -15.56 -28.12 1.59
C GLY A 377 -14.16 -27.70 2.05
N PHE A 378 -13.61 -26.62 1.47
CA PHE A 378 -12.36 -25.99 1.93
C PHE A 378 -12.53 -24.47 1.99
N SER A 379 -11.62 -23.77 2.68
CA SER A 379 -11.51 -22.31 2.60
C SER A 379 -10.30 -21.91 1.74
N PHE A 380 -10.43 -20.96 0.82
CA PHE A 380 -9.26 -20.35 0.20
C PHE A 380 -8.85 -19.12 1.01
N ASN A 381 -7.96 -19.34 1.99
CA ASN A 381 -7.46 -18.31 2.89
C ASN A 381 -5.93 -18.34 2.93
N ASP A 382 -5.33 -17.21 3.29
CA ASP A 382 -3.92 -17.06 3.61
C ASP A 382 -2.99 -17.60 2.49
N ALA A 383 -3.20 -17.15 1.24
CA ALA A 383 -2.28 -17.40 0.13
C ALA A 383 -0.97 -16.61 0.34
N VAL A 384 0.14 -17.29 0.61
CA VAL A 384 1.37 -16.67 1.15
C VAL A 384 2.61 -16.83 0.25
N ASP A 385 2.52 -17.59 -0.84
CA ASP A 385 3.66 -17.84 -1.73
C ASP A 385 3.22 -18.23 -3.14
N ILE A 386 4.05 -17.96 -4.16
CA ILE A 386 3.76 -18.23 -5.57
C ILE A 386 5.00 -18.81 -6.28
N ALA A 387 4.81 -19.89 -7.04
CA ALA A 387 5.81 -20.45 -7.94
C ALA A 387 5.28 -20.48 -9.38
N VAL A 388 5.93 -19.78 -10.29
CA VAL A 388 5.55 -19.72 -11.72
C VAL A 388 6.41 -20.69 -12.52
N SER A 389 5.80 -21.46 -13.42
CA SER A 389 6.55 -22.41 -14.25
C SER A 389 7.50 -21.69 -15.23
N ASN A 390 8.59 -22.35 -15.65
CA ASN A 390 9.63 -21.73 -16.49
C ASN A 390 9.20 -21.50 -17.95
N GLY A 391 8.12 -22.13 -18.43
CA GLY A 391 7.75 -22.12 -19.84
C GLY A 391 6.32 -21.72 -20.13
N ASP A 392 5.46 -21.63 -19.11
CA ASP A 392 4.06 -21.30 -19.28
C ASP A 392 3.64 -20.28 -18.21
N PRO A 393 3.31 -19.04 -18.62
CA PRO A 393 2.98 -17.97 -17.70
C PRO A 393 1.60 -18.14 -17.05
N ASP A 394 0.73 -18.97 -17.61
CA ASP A 394 -0.58 -19.25 -17.03
C ASP A 394 -0.55 -20.48 -16.12
N HIS A 395 0.58 -21.22 -16.07
CA HIS A 395 0.82 -22.33 -15.15
C HIS A 395 1.65 -21.90 -13.94
N PHE A 396 1.00 -21.82 -12.79
CA PHE A 396 1.64 -21.47 -11.53
C PHE A 396 0.98 -22.17 -10.35
N PHE A 397 1.72 -22.24 -9.25
CA PHE A 397 1.27 -22.82 -8.00
C PHE A 397 1.25 -21.78 -6.89
N VAL A 398 0.34 -21.97 -5.94
CA VAL A 398 0.13 -21.06 -4.81
C VAL A 398 0.14 -21.86 -3.52
N GLY A 399 1.04 -21.49 -2.62
CA GLY A 399 1.10 -22.03 -1.27
C GLY A 399 0.15 -21.28 -0.35
N THR A 400 -0.75 -21.99 0.32
CA THR A 400 -1.59 -21.39 1.37
C THR A 400 -1.15 -21.84 2.75
N TRP A 401 -1.24 -20.93 3.73
CA TRP A 401 -0.90 -21.22 5.11
C TRP A 401 -2.09 -21.87 5.84
N GLY A 402 -2.42 -23.11 5.44
CA GLY A 402 -3.37 -23.99 6.11
C GLY A 402 -4.31 -24.75 5.17
N ASN A 403 -4.48 -24.32 3.92
CA ASN A 403 -5.43 -24.91 2.98
C ASN A 403 -4.77 -25.75 1.87
N GLY A 404 -3.47 -26.02 1.97
CA GLY A 404 -2.70 -26.82 1.03
C GLY A 404 -2.08 -26.03 -0.12
N LEU A 405 -1.72 -26.76 -1.18
CA LEU A 405 -1.12 -26.24 -2.40
C LEU A 405 -2.18 -26.16 -3.51
N PHE A 406 -2.23 -25.05 -4.23
CA PHE A 406 -3.18 -24.83 -5.32
C PHE A 406 -2.45 -24.73 -6.65
N GLU A 407 -3.02 -25.32 -7.70
CA GLU A 407 -2.52 -25.23 -9.07
C GLU A 407 -3.45 -24.39 -9.92
N PHE A 408 -2.87 -23.44 -10.65
CA PHE A 408 -3.56 -22.58 -11.58
C PHE A 408 -3.05 -22.83 -12.99
N LYS A 409 -3.99 -22.85 -13.94
CA LYS A 409 -3.72 -23.07 -15.36
C LYS A 409 -4.78 -22.37 -16.20
N ASP A 410 -4.35 -21.71 -17.27
CA ASP A 410 -5.22 -21.08 -18.27
C ASP A 410 -6.30 -20.15 -17.66
N GLY A 411 -5.90 -19.38 -16.63
CA GLY A 411 -6.78 -18.42 -15.95
C GLY A 411 -7.81 -19.05 -15.01
N LYS A 412 -7.60 -20.27 -14.52
CA LYS A 412 -8.45 -20.93 -13.51
C LYS A 412 -7.63 -21.73 -12.51
N ALA A 413 -8.15 -21.89 -11.30
CA ALA A 413 -7.70 -22.91 -10.37
C ALA A 413 -8.16 -24.28 -10.87
N ILE A 414 -7.24 -25.22 -11.06
CA ILE A 414 -7.52 -26.56 -11.61
C ILE A 414 -7.35 -27.69 -10.61
N ALA A 415 -6.54 -27.50 -9.56
CA ALA A 415 -6.37 -28.50 -8.51
C ALA A 415 -6.07 -27.89 -7.13
N ARG A 416 -6.41 -28.64 -6.08
CA ARG A 416 -5.98 -28.44 -4.70
C ARG A 416 -5.35 -29.73 -4.19
N TYR A 417 -4.16 -29.63 -3.61
CA TYR A 417 -3.41 -30.74 -3.02
C TYR A 417 -3.29 -30.54 -1.50
N SER A 418 -3.80 -31.52 -0.74
CA SER A 418 -3.73 -31.56 0.73
C SER A 418 -4.00 -32.98 1.20
N GLY A 419 -3.24 -33.46 2.18
CA GLY A 419 -3.55 -34.69 2.90
C GLY A 419 -3.20 -35.95 2.14
N ASN A 420 -4.05 -36.98 2.28
CA ASN A 420 -3.82 -38.32 1.74
C ASN A 420 -3.66 -38.32 0.21
N GLU A 421 -2.89 -39.28 -0.31
CA GLU A 421 -2.57 -39.45 -1.74
C GLU A 421 -1.69 -38.34 -2.36
N THR A 422 -1.30 -37.33 -1.57
CA THR A 422 -0.34 -36.28 -1.96
C THR A 422 0.88 -36.28 -1.03
N ALA A 423 1.97 -35.61 -1.42
CA ALA A 423 3.07 -35.33 -0.49
C ALA A 423 2.81 -34.09 0.40
N ILE A 424 1.66 -33.41 0.24
CA ILE A 424 1.28 -32.23 1.01
C ILE A 424 0.73 -32.66 2.38
N ALA A 425 1.66 -32.93 3.30
CA ALA A 425 1.35 -33.39 4.65
C ALA A 425 0.62 -32.33 5.48
N GLU A 426 -0.32 -32.80 6.29
CA GLU A 426 -1.16 -31.99 7.18
C GLU A 426 -0.58 -32.00 8.60
N CYS A 427 -0.43 -30.82 9.22
CA CYS A 427 0.01 -30.70 10.61
C CYS A 427 -1.14 -30.91 11.60
N ASN A 428 -2.37 -30.63 11.18
CA ASN A 428 -3.63 -31.05 11.83
C ASN A 428 -4.59 -31.54 10.75
N PRO A 429 -5.60 -32.37 11.07
CA PRO A 429 -6.57 -32.83 10.06
C PRO A 429 -7.19 -31.66 9.27
N GLY A 430 -6.94 -31.62 7.95
CA GLY A 430 -7.37 -30.56 7.05
C GLY A 430 -6.55 -29.26 7.07
N ASP A 431 -5.43 -29.20 7.80
CA ASP A 431 -4.53 -28.05 7.93
C ASP A 431 -3.15 -28.38 7.34
N ALA A 432 -2.94 -28.03 6.07
CA ALA A 432 -1.68 -28.15 5.36
C ALA A 432 -1.09 -26.77 5.07
N ARG A 433 0.07 -26.47 5.66
CA ARG A 433 0.70 -25.14 5.61
C ARG A 433 1.88 -25.16 4.66
N VAL A 434 1.69 -24.60 3.46
CA VAL A 434 2.67 -24.65 2.37
C VAL A 434 3.34 -23.29 2.18
N LYS A 435 4.68 -23.26 2.15
CA LYS A 435 5.50 -22.07 1.86
C LYS A 435 6.86 -22.46 1.28
N ALA A 436 7.63 -21.50 0.80
CA ALA A 436 8.93 -21.69 0.15
C ALA A 436 8.84 -22.57 -1.10
N ILE A 437 7.89 -22.28 -1.98
CA ILE A 437 7.70 -23.01 -3.24
C ILE A 437 8.51 -22.38 -4.38
N ALA A 438 9.17 -23.21 -5.19
CA ALA A 438 9.98 -22.76 -6.33
C ALA A 438 10.13 -23.87 -7.38
N PHE A 439 10.24 -23.49 -8.65
CA PHE A 439 10.57 -24.42 -9.73
C PHE A 439 12.07 -24.60 -9.89
N ASP A 440 12.52 -25.83 -10.11
CA ASP A 440 13.89 -26.10 -10.56
C ASP A 440 14.03 -25.90 -12.08
N ASN A 441 15.26 -26.01 -12.59
CA ASN A 441 15.56 -25.88 -14.02
C ASN A 441 15.06 -27.06 -14.87
N LYS A 442 14.57 -28.15 -14.26
CA LYS A 442 13.99 -29.32 -14.96
C LYS A 442 12.46 -29.23 -15.04
N GLY A 443 11.85 -28.24 -14.39
CA GLY A 443 10.40 -28.05 -14.37
C GLY A 443 9.69 -28.75 -13.22
N ASN A 444 10.42 -29.27 -12.22
CA ASN A 444 9.80 -29.79 -11.01
C ASN A 444 9.53 -28.67 -10.01
N LEU A 445 8.40 -28.77 -9.32
CA LEU A 445 8.04 -27.88 -8.23
C LEU A 445 8.63 -28.42 -6.93
N TRP A 446 9.54 -27.66 -6.32
CA TRP A 446 10.03 -27.88 -4.98
C TRP A 446 9.27 -27.02 -3.98
N GLY A 447 9.12 -27.50 -2.75
CA GLY A 447 8.45 -26.73 -1.72
C GLY A 447 8.68 -27.25 -0.31
N THR A 448 8.18 -26.49 0.66
CA THR A 448 8.24 -26.89 2.07
C THR A 448 6.89 -26.81 2.77
N LEU A 449 6.78 -27.58 3.85
CA LEU A 449 5.60 -27.72 4.68
C LEU A 449 5.93 -27.38 6.13
N GLY A 450 5.06 -26.62 6.78
CA GLY A 450 5.19 -26.26 8.20
C GLY A 450 4.68 -27.36 9.14
N ALA A 451 5.34 -27.52 10.29
CA ALA A 451 4.89 -28.32 11.43
C ALA A 451 4.59 -29.81 11.15
N VAL A 452 5.31 -30.41 10.18
CA VAL A 452 5.22 -31.84 9.83
C VAL A 452 6.59 -32.51 9.84
N GLY A 453 6.64 -33.85 9.86
CA GLY A 453 7.91 -34.59 9.89
C GLY A 453 8.69 -34.57 8.57
N LYS A 454 7.98 -34.75 7.45
CA LYS A 454 8.53 -34.66 6.09
C LYS A 454 8.29 -33.25 5.55
N ASN A 455 9.19 -32.32 5.86
CA ASN A 455 8.99 -30.90 5.55
C ASN A 455 9.28 -30.52 4.10
N ILE A 456 10.12 -31.27 3.38
CA ILE A 456 10.56 -30.92 2.03
C ILE A 456 9.82 -31.83 1.06
N PHE A 457 9.28 -31.26 -0.01
CA PHE A 457 8.63 -32.03 -1.07
C PHE A 457 9.09 -31.59 -2.45
N MET A 458 8.90 -32.50 -3.40
CA MET A 458 8.97 -32.25 -4.83
C MET A 458 7.71 -32.81 -5.49
N TYR A 459 7.18 -32.05 -6.43
CA TYR A 459 6.12 -32.46 -7.35
C TYR A 459 6.63 -32.33 -8.78
N ASP A 460 6.46 -33.38 -9.57
CA ASP A 460 6.65 -33.32 -11.03
C ASP A 460 5.27 -33.12 -11.69
N PRO A 461 4.98 -31.92 -12.23
CA PRO A 461 3.68 -31.64 -12.85
C PRO A 461 3.44 -32.45 -14.13
N GLN A 462 4.49 -32.94 -14.80
CA GLN A 462 4.36 -33.69 -16.05
C GLN A 462 3.97 -35.15 -15.78
N SER A 463 4.64 -35.79 -14.82
CA SER A 463 4.35 -37.18 -14.44
C SER A 463 3.30 -37.31 -13.34
N SER A 464 2.92 -36.19 -12.70
CA SER A 464 2.06 -36.13 -11.51
C SER A 464 2.57 -36.99 -10.35
N THR A 465 3.90 -37.05 -10.19
CA THR A 465 4.55 -37.83 -9.12
C THR A 465 4.96 -36.95 -7.94
N TRP A 466 4.93 -37.54 -6.76
CA TRP A 466 5.20 -36.86 -5.49
C TRP A 466 6.33 -37.54 -4.73
N HIS A 467 7.23 -36.73 -4.20
CA HIS A 467 8.27 -37.18 -3.28
C HIS A 467 8.35 -36.24 -2.07
N SER A 468 8.57 -36.80 -0.88
CA SER A 468 8.80 -35.99 0.33
C SER A 468 9.76 -36.66 1.31
N PHE A 469 10.60 -35.79 1.88
CA PHE A 469 11.66 -36.15 2.82
C PHE A 469 11.93 -34.98 3.77
N SER A 470 12.91 -35.16 4.66
CA SER A 470 13.42 -34.11 5.54
C SER A 470 14.77 -34.54 6.09
N TYR A 471 15.53 -33.60 6.64
CA TYR A 471 16.71 -33.88 7.46
C TYR A 471 16.35 -33.72 8.94
N PRO A 472 16.84 -34.58 9.86
CA PRO A 472 16.48 -34.54 11.28
C PRO A 472 16.65 -33.15 11.93
N ASP A 473 17.67 -32.41 11.50
CA ASP A 473 18.04 -31.09 11.98
C ASP A 473 16.93 -30.05 11.72
N VAL A 474 16.20 -30.21 10.63
CA VAL A 474 15.14 -29.30 10.14
C VAL A 474 13.72 -29.85 10.28
N ALA A 475 13.59 -31.14 10.62
CA ALA A 475 12.30 -31.80 10.74
C ALA A 475 11.37 -31.14 11.79
N ASN A 476 10.06 -31.12 11.52
CA ASN A 476 8.99 -30.63 12.42
C ASN A 476 9.05 -29.15 12.78
N LEU A 477 9.86 -28.33 12.09
CA LEU A 477 9.86 -26.89 12.37
C LEU A 477 8.55 -26.22 11.95
N ALA A 478 8.16 -25.17 12.66
CA ALA A 478 6.88 -24.50 12.46
C ALA A 478 6.73 -23.85 11.07
N SER A 479 7.77 -23.16 10.57
CA SER A 479 7.71 -22.49 9.27
C SER A 479 9.09 -22.21 8.69
N PHE A 480 9.24 -22.53 7.40
CA PHE A 480 10.26 -21.95 6.53
C PHE A 480 9.81 -20.57 6.00
N GLY A 481 10.72 -19.88 5.32
CA GLY A 481 10.47 -18.62 4.62
C GLY A 481 10.28 -18.84 3.12
N ASN A 482 11.29 -18.54 2.33
CA ASN A 482 11.31 -18.61 0.86
C ASN A 482 12.46 -19.52 0.39
N MET A 483 12.33 -20.07 -0.82
CA MET A 483 13.35 -20.91 -1.44
C MET A 483 14.02 -20.17 -2.60
N ILE A 484 15.35 -20.24 -2.67
CA ILE A 484 16.10 -19.94 -3.90
C ILE A 484 16.83 -21.20 -4.35
N ILE A 485 16.85 -21.46 -5.66
CA ILE A 485 17.52 -22.60 -6.27
C ILE A 485 18.67 -22.07 -7.13
N LEU A 486 19.91 -22.37 -6.75
CA LEU A 486 21.09 -21.93 -7.46
C LEU A 486 21.28 -22.74 -8.76
N PRO A 487 22.06 -22.23 -9.73
CA PRO A 487 22.32 -22.93 -11.00
C PRO A 487 22.93 -24.34 -10.87
N ASN A 488 23.63 -24.62 -9.76
CA ASN A 488 24.20 -25.94 -9.46
C ASN A 488 23.20 -26.93 -8.83
N GLY A 489 21.94 -26.51 -8.62
CA GLY A 489 20.86 -27.29 -8.02
C GLY A 489 20.74 -27.16 -6.50
N ASP A 490 21.64 -26.43 -5.85
CA ASP A 490 21.57 -26.19 -4.40
C ASP A 490 20.35 -25.34 -4.06
N LYS A 491 19.58 -25.78 -3.08
CA LYS A 491 18.36 -25.15 -2.59
C LYS A 491 18.63 -24.52 -1.24
N TRP A 492 18.45 -23.22 -1.15
CA TRP A 492 18.59 -22.45 0.09
C TRP A 492 17.20 -22.10 0.60
N VAL A 493 16.92 -22.39 1.87
CA VAL A 493 15.63 -22.10 2.52
C VAL A 493 15.86 -21.50 3.89
N ASN A 494 15.37 -20.28 4.13
CA ASN A 494 15.43 -19.63 5.44
C ASN A 494 14.36 -20.19 6.40
N ILE A 495 14.64 -20.12 7.70
CA ILE A 495 13.74 -20.59 8.76
C ILE A 495 13.13 -19.39 9.50
N LEU A 496 11.83 -19.16 9.33
CA LEU A 496 11.10 -18.10 10.03
C LEU A 496 10.77 -18.50 11.48
N HIS A 497 10.43 -19.78 11.69
CA HIS A 497 10.01 -20.25 13.00
C HIS A 497 10.27 -21.75 13.23
N ARG A 498 10.77 -22.11 14.42
CA ARG A 498 10.94 -23.51 14.85
C ARG A 498 9.81 -23.95 15.76
N SER A 499 9.73 -23.34 16.93
CA SER A 499 8.72 -23.57 17.98
C SER A 499 8.72 -22.35 18.91
N GLY A 500 7.68 -22.21 19.75
CA GLY A 500 7.60 -21.09 20.71
C GLY A 500 8.84 -21.00 21.60
N GLY A 501 9.52 -19.85 21.59
CA GLY A 501 10.73 -19.60 22.39
C GLY A 501 12.05 -20.10 21.79
N SER A 502 12.03 -20.76 20.62
CA SER A 502 13.27 -21.23 19.98
C SER A 502 13.92 -20.14 19.13
N THR A 503 15.23 -19.95 19.32
CA THR A 503 16.09 -19.04 18.54
C THR A 503 16.84 -19.75 17.42
N ARG A 504 16.61 -21.05 17.19
CA ARG A 504 17.34 -21.89 16.20
C ARG A 504 16.86 -21.60 14.76
N LYS A 505 16.95 -20.35 14.33
CA LYS A 505 16.46 -19.85 13.05
C LYS A 505 17.65 -19.49 12.18
N GLY A 506 17.88 -20.27 11.14
CA GLY A 506 19.00 -20.10 10.23
C GLY A 506 18.60 -20.42 8.80
N VAL A 507 19.51 -21.00 8.04
CA VAL A 507 19.29 -21.39 6.64
C VAL A 507 19.65 -22.85 6.46
N LEU A 508 18.79 -23.58 5.76
CA LEU A 508 19.10 -24.91 5.22
C LEU A 508 19.59 -24.75 3.79
N ILE A 509 20.75 -25.35 3.49
CA ILE A 509 21.25 -25.54 2.13
C ILE A 509 21.23 -27.03 1.85
N PHE A 510 20.61 -27.46 0.75
CA PHE A 510 20.59 -28.88 0.39
C PHE A 510 20.57 -29.12 -1.12
N ASN A 511 21.01 -30.31 -1.53
CA ASN A 511 21.00 -30.79 -2.89
C ASN A 511 20.61 -32.27 -2.88
N ASP A 512 19.50 -32.56 -3.57
CA ASP A 512 18.86 -33.88 -3.71
C ASP A 512 19.60 -34.83 -4.67
N ARG A 513 20.66 -34.34 -5.33
CA ARG A 513 21.47 -35.09 -6.32
C ARG A 513 20.68 -35.73 -7.47
N GLY A 514 19.43 -35.30 -7.69
CA GLY A 514 18.56 -35.79 -8.75
C GLY A 514 17.72 -37.00 -8.37
N THR A 515 17.72 -37.42 -7.11
CA THR A 515 16.97 -38.59 -6.60
C THR A 515 16.08 -38.19 -5.42
N PRO A 516 14.98 -37.44 -5.66
CA PRO A 516 14.09 -36.94 -4.60
C PRO A 516 13.41 -38.04 -3.76
N GLU A 517 13.45 -39.30 -4.20
CA GLU A 517 12.90 -40.47 -3.52
C GLU A 517 13.77 -40.99 -2.36
N THR A 518 15.04 -40.60 -2.29
CA THR A 518 15.99 -41.03 -1.25
C THR A 518 16.76 -39.84 -0.68
N THR A 519 17.39 -40.04 0.48
CA THR A 519 18.27 -39.06 1.14
C THR A 519 19.68 -39.60 1.34
N SER A 520 19.98 -40.78 0.80
CA SER A 520 21.22 -41.51 1.04
C SER A 520 22.46 -40.87 0.40
N ASP A 521 22.26 -40.14 -0.69
CA ASP A 521 23.29 -39.51 -1.51
C ASP A 521 23.23 -37.98 -1.48
N ASP A 522 22.20 -37.42 -0.83
CA ASP A 522 22.03 -35.99 -0.61
C ASP A 522 23.26 -35.33 0.01
N SER A 523 23.40 -34.05 -0.30
CA SER A 523 24.32 -33.17 0.43
C SER A 523 23.53 -32.05 1.07
N HIS A 524 23.63 -31.89 2.39
CA HIS A 524 22.95 -30.80 3.09
C HIS A 524 23.84 -30.18 4.17
N LEU A 525 23.57 -28.91 4.47
CA LEU A 525 24.19 -28.16 5.54
C LEU A 525 23.13 -27.25 6.16
N TYR A 526 22.84 -27.51 7.44
CA TYR A 526 22.04 -26.59 8.24
C TYR A 526 22.95 -25.58 8.95
N VAL A 527 22.84 -24.31 8.54
CA VAL A 527 23.59 -23.19 9.13
C VAL A 527 22.65 -22.43 10.05
N GLU A 528 22.66 -22.77 11.33
CA GLU A 528 21.88 -22.08 12.35
C GLU A 528 22.29 -20.61 12.48
N GLN A 529 23.59 -20.32 12.44
CA GLN A 529 24.16 -18.99 12.57
C GLN A 529 25.36 -18.85 11.64
N PHE A 530 25.42 -17.75 10.88
CA PHE A 530 26.55 -17.47 9.99
C PHE A 530 27.70 -16.84 10.78
N VAL A 531 28.93 -16.95 10.26
CA VAL A 531 30.13 -16.39 10.88
C VAL A 531 30.81 -15.38 9.97
N ASN A 532 31.53 -14.43 10.55
CA ASN A 532 32.40 -13.52 9.81
C ASN A 532 33.78 -14.15 9.54
N ARG A 533 34.69 -13.41 8.88
CA ARG A 533 36.06 -13.87 8.57
C ARG A 533 36.89 -14.26 9.81
N LEU A 534 36.52 -13.80 10.99
CA LEU A 534 37.19 -14.09 12.26
C LEU A 534 36.54 -15.29 12.99
N GLY A 535 35.53 -15.93 12.40
CA GLY A 535 34.78 -17.03 13.00
C GLY A 535 33.77 -16.60 14.06
N ALA A 536 33.52 -15.30 14.24
CA ALA A 536 32.51 -14.79 15.16
C ALA A 536 31.14 -14.75 14.49
N ALA A 537 30.08 -15.03 15.26
CA ALA A 537 28.71 -15.00 14.77
C ALA A 537 28.34 -13.62 14.20
N ILE A 538 27.56 -13.61 13.12
CA ILE A 538 26.98 -12.38 12.55
C ILE A 538 25.96 -11.76 13.51
N GLY A 539 25.22 -12.60 14.24
CA GLY A 539 24.29 -12.16 15.29
C GLY A 539 22.86 -11.95 14.81
N HIS A 540 22.51 -12.42 13.61
CA HIS A 540 21.13 -12.41 13.13
C HIS A 540 20.25 -13.32 14.00
N LYS A 541 18.97 -12.97 14.14
CA LYS A 541 17.97 -13.79 14.83
C LYS A 541 16.99 -14.43 13.86
N THR A 542 16.69 -13.80 12.74
CA THR A 542 15.84 -14.35 11.68
C THR A 542 16.30 -13.81 10.33
N ILE A 543 16.36 -14.69 9.32
CA ILE A 543 16.58 -14.32 7.93
C ILE A 543 15.22 -14.22 7.24
N TYR A 544 14.94 -13.09 6.59
CA TYR A 544 13.67 -12.82 5.92
C TYR A 544 13.79 -12.92 4.41
N ALA A 545 14.87 -12.37 3.84
CA ALA A 545 15.08 -12.27 2.40
C ALA A 545 16.36 -12.99 1.95
N MET A 546 16.37 -13.52 0.73
CA MET A 546 17.56 -14.09 0.08
C MET A 546 17.55 -13.80 -1.42
N ALA A 547 18.65 -13.30 -1.95
CA ALA A 547 18.83 -13.02 -3.39
C ALA A 547 20.21 -13.48 -3.87
N VAL A 548 20.25 -14.18 -5.00
CA VAL A 548 21.52 -14.52 -5.68
C VAL A 548 21.90 -13.39 -6.63
N ASP A 549 23.14 -12.93 -6.56
CA ASP A 549 23.65 -11.87 -7.44
C ASP A 549 24.46 -12.44 -8.62
N HIS A 550 24.85 -11.56 -9.56
CA HIS A 550 25.55 -11.98 -10.78
C HIS A 550 26.96 -12.53 -10.52
N ASN A 551 27.52 -12.30 -9.32
CA ASN A 551 28.82 -12.85 -8.90
C ASN A 551 28.69 -14.21 -8.21
N GLY A 552 27.49 -14.80 -8.16
CA GLY A 552 27.23 -16.05 -7.47
C GLY A 552 27.29 -15.92 -5.94
N SER A 553 27.03 -14.71 -5.42
CA SER A 553 26.89 -14.46 -3.98
C SER A 553 25.42 -14.53 -3.58
N VAL A 554 25.12 -15.11 -2.43
CA VAL A 554 23.78 -15.06 -1.85
C VAL A 554 23.75 -13.96 -0.79
N TRP A 555 23.02 -12.88 -1.09
CA TRP A 555 22.74 -11.77 -0.20
C TRP A 555 21.50 -12.07 0.62
N MET A 556 21.58 -11.86 1.93
CA MET A 556 20.53 -12.19 2.89
C MET A 556 20.16 -10.99 3.73
N GLY A 557 18.85 -10.77 3.89
CA GLY A 557 18.26 -9.75 4.74
C GLY A 557 17.80 -10.32 6.07
N SER A 558 18.11 -9.63 7.17
CA SER A 558 17.79 -10.09 8.53
C SER A 558 17.25 -8.95 9.42
N ASP A 559 16.95 -9.26 10.68
CA ASP A 559 16.59 -8.27 11.71
C ASP A 559 17.73 -7.30 12.09
N ILE A 560 18.97 -7.57 11.66
CA ILE A 560 20.14 -6.74 11.97
C ILE A 560 20.78 -6.09 10.74
N GLY A 561 20.09 -6.14 9.59
CA GLY A 561 20.56 -5.62 8.31
C GLY A 561 20.91 -6.72 7.30
N ILE A 562 21.76 -6.35 6.33
CA ILE A 562 22.11 -7.17 5.16
C ILE A 562 23.53 -7.74 5.27
N PHE A 563 23.75 -8.95 4.72
CA PHE A 563 25.08 -9.55 4.55
C PHE A 563 25.10 -10.57 3.41
N GLY A 564 26.29 -10.82 2.83
CA GLY A 564 26.46 -11.70 1.67
C GLY A 564 27.39 -12.88 1.93
N VAL A 565 27.05 -14.05 1.40
CA VAL A 565 27.93 -15.22 1.32
C VAL A 565 28.42 -15.35 -0.13
N TYR A 566 29.72 -15.16 -0.32
CA TYR A 566 30.37 -15.24 -1.62
C TYR A 566 30.59 -16.69 -2.05
N ASN A 567 30.64 -16.95 -3.36
CA ASN A 567 30.79 -18.30 -3.92
C ASN A 567 29.80 -19.31 -3.30
N ALA A 568 28.51 -18.94 -3.31
CA ALA A 568 27.47 -19.70 -2.62
C ALA A 568 27.33 -21.13 -3.15
N ALA A 569 27.64 -21.38 -4.43
CA ALA A 569 27.63 -22.70 -5.05
C ALA A 569 28.69 -23.67 -4.47
N GLY A 570 29.69 -23.15 -3.74
CA GLY A 570 30.72 -23.95 -3.09
C GLY A 570 30.41 -24.35 -1.65
N VAL A 571 29.28 -23.91 -1.08
CA VAL A 571 29.03 -24.07 0.37
C VAL A 571 28.96 -25.55 0.78
N LEU A 572 28.23 -26.38 0.03
CA LEU A 572 28.10 -27.82 0.32
C LEU A 572 29.38 -28.63 0.07
N SER A 573 30.33 -28.10 -0.71
CA SER A 573 31.63 -28.74 -0.96
C SER A 573 32.74 -28.22 -0.05
N SER A 574 32.49 -27.14 0.70
CA SER A 574 33.44 -26.55 1.63
C SER A 574 33.55 -27.35 2.92
N THR A 575 34.72 -27.31 3.55
CA THR A 575 34.99 -27.98 4.84
C THR A 575 34.81 -27.05 6.05
N SER A 576 34.20 -25.88 5.86
CA SER A 576 34.06 -24.84 6.89
C SER A 576 32.65 -24.24 6.87
N THR A 577 32.24 -23.65 7.99
CA THR A 577 30.99 -22.86 8.06
C THR A 577 31.08 -21.68 7.08
N PRO A 578 30.02 -21.40 6.30
CA PRO A 578 30.05 -20.31 5.33
C PRO A 578 30.30 -18.96 6.00
N ILE A 579 31.21 -18.20 5.40
CA ILE A 579 31.58 -16.87 5.86
C ILE A 579 30.64 -15.86 5.21
N ALA A 580 29.97 -15.08 6.06
CA ALA A 580 29.17 -13.94 5.66
C ALA A 580 29.95 -12.63 5.82
N VAL A 581 29.78 -11.71 4.87
CA VAL A 581 30.37 -10.37 4.88
C VAL A 581 29.27 -9.35 5.12
N ARG A 582 29.36 -8.62 6.24
CA ARG A 582 28.56 -7.42 6.47
C ARG A 582 29.21 -6.25 5.71
N PRO A 583 28.47 -5.51 4.86
CA PRO A 583 29.04 -4.38 4.14
C PRO A 583 29.45 -3.26 5.08
N VAL A 584 30.61 -2.65 4.82
CA VAL A 584 31.14 -1.53 5.60
C VAL A 584 31.08 -0.27 4.72
N GLY A 585 30.36 0.74 5.18
CA GLY A 585 30.23 2.05 4.55
C GLY A 585 30.91 3.16 5.36
N GLY A 586 30.84 4.38 4.83
CA GLY A 586 31.46 5.58 5.41
C GLY A 586 32.84 5.90 4.82
N GLU A 587 33.45 6.96 5.33
CA GLU A 587 34.82 7.36 5.00
C GLU A 587 35.67 7.30 6.25
N GLU A 588 36.92 6.83 6.13
CA GLU A 588 37.89 6.84 7.24
C GLU A 588 38.00 8.25 7.85
N PRO A 589 37.87 8.41 9.19
CA PRO A 589 37.89 7.38 10.23
C PRO A 589 36.51 6.83 10.67
N ASN A 590 35.41 7.27 10.07
CA ASN A 590 34.03 6.98 10.50
C ASN A 590 33.39 5.89 9.63
N LEU A 591 33.77 4.63 9.89
CA LEU A 591 33.19 3.47 9.24
C LEU A 591 32.00 2.89 10.03
N TYR A 592 31.01 2.32 9.33
CA TYR A 592 29.84 1.68 9.93
C TYR A 592 29.36 0.48 9.10
N TYR A 593 28.64 -0.45 9.73
CA TYR A 593 27.92 -1.49 9.00
C TYR A 593 26.68 -0.90 8.35
N VAL A 594 26.50 -1.16 7.06
CA VAL A 594 25.37 -0.66 6.29
C VAL A 594 24.07 -1.28 6.84
N LEU A 595 23.12 -0.41 7.21
CA LEU A 595 21.79 -0.78 7.71
C LEU A 595 21.80 -1.61 9.02
N ASP A 596 22.72 -1.34 9.95
CA ASP A 596 22.76 -2.02 11.26
C ASP A 596 21.43 -1.85 12.02
N LYS A 597 20.87 -2.96 12.52
CA LYS A 597 19.58 -3.03 13.25
C LYS A 597 18.34 -2.61 12.44
N VAL A 598 18.45 -2.57 11.12
CA VAL A 598 17.30 -2.39 10.23
C VAL A 598 16.82 -3.76 9.79
N THR A 599 15.54 -4.05 10.01
CA THR A 599 14.91 -5.29 9.50
C THR A 599 14.74 -5.18 7.99
N VAL A 600 15.45 -6.04 7.25
CA VAL A 600 15.35 -6.15 5.78
C VAL A 600 14.32 -7.21 5.43
N THR A 601 13.31 -6.84 4.64
CA THR A 601 12.16 -7.68 4.30
C THR A 601 12.30 -8.34 2.93
N ASP A 602 12.91 -7.66 1.96
CA ASP A 602 13.13 -8.20 0.62
C ASP A 602 14.39 -7.59 -0.05
N ILE A 603 14.98 -8.32 -0.99
CA ILE A 603 16.16 -7.92 -1.76
C ILE A 603 15.97 -8.34 -3.22
N VAL A 604 16.10 -7.38 -4.14
CA VAL A 604 16.14 -7.63 -5.59
C VAL A 604 17.46 -7.11 -6.16
N VAL A 605 18.08 -7.88 -7.05
CA VAL A 605 19.34 -7.53 -7.73
C VAL A 605 19.01 -6.99 -9.12
N ASP A 606 19.55 -5.83 -9.48
CA ASP A 606 19.34 -5.24 -10.80
C ASP A 606 20.43 -5.64 -11.81
N LYS A 607 20.28 -5.19 -13.06
CA LYS A 607 21.22 -5.48 -14.16
C LYS A 607 22.64 -4.96 -13.96
N LEU A 608 22.81 -3.89 -13.18
CA LEU A 608 24.12 -3.34 -12.82
C LEU A 608 24.72 -4.06 -11.61
N ASN A 609 24.08 -5.14 -11.17
CA ASN A 609 24.41 -5.90 -9.98
C ASN A 609 24.23 -5.09 -8.68
N HIS A 610 23.53 -3.95 -8.72
CA HIS A 610 23.13 -3.18 -7.54
C HIS A 610 21.97 -3.87 -6.83
N LYS A 611 21.76 -3.53 -5.55
CA LYS A 611 20.78 -4.18 -4.69
C LYS A 611 19.69 -3.19 -4.30
N TRP A 612 18.46 -3.49 -4.69
CA TRP A 612 17.25 -2.87 -4.18
C TRP A 612 16.84 -3.59 -2.89
N VAL A 613 16.78 -2.86 -1.78
CA VAL A 613 16.58 -3.42 -0.45
C VAL A 613 15.35 -2.80 0.20
N ALA A 614 14.31 -3.61 0.39
CA ALA A 614 13.12 -3.25 1.13
C ALA A 614 13.33 -3.44 2.64
N THR A 615 12.77 -2.53 3.43
CA THR A 615 12.93 -2.55 4.89
C THR A 615 11.60 -2.38 5.61
N GLN A 616 11.53 -2.93 6.81
CA GLN A 616 10.42 -2.69 7.72
C GLN A 616 10.69 -1.40 8.52
N GLY A 617 10.24 -0.27 7.99
CA GLY A 617 10.15 1.01 8.71
C GLY A 617 11.18 2.08 8.33
N THR A 618 12.11 1.80 7.42
CA THR A 618 13.12 2.80 6.97
C THR A 618 13.13 3.06 5.47
N GLY A 619 12.09 2.62 4.77
CA GLY A 619 11.91 2.84 3.33
C GLY A 619 12.70 1.88 2.44
N LEU A 620 12.99 2.33 1.21
CA LEU A 620 13.66 1.58 0.16
C LEU A 620 15.09 2.09 -0.03
N TYR A 621 16.07 1.18 -0.15
CA TYR A 621 17.46 1.54 -0.45
C TYR A 621 17.90 0.95 -1.78
N LEU A 622 18.76 1.69 -2.48
CA LEU A 622 19.57 1.19 -3.58
C LEU A 622 21.03 1.17 -3.13
N LEU A 623 21.65 0.00 -3.14
CA LEU A 623 23.04 -0.20 -2.70
C LEU A 623 23.96 -0.58 -3.87
N SER A 624 25.25 -0.26 -3.74
CA SER A 624 26.29 -0.69 -4.69
C SER A 624 26.41 -2.21 -4.79
N GLU A 625 27.19 -2.69 -5.76
CA GLU A 625 27.38 -4.11 -6.03
C GLU A 625 27.79 -4.94 -4.79
N ASP A 626 28.71 -4.43 -4.00
CA ASP A 626 29.20 -5.02 -2.74
C ASP A 626 28.40 -4.55 -1.50
N CYS A 627 27.31 -3.82 -1.73
CA CYS A 627 26.47 -3.16 -0.74
C CYS A 627 27.20 -2.16 0.19
N SER A 628 28.44 -1.75 -0.11
CA SER A 628 29.24 -0.85 0.74
C SER A 628 28.75 0.59 0.74
N LYS A 629 28.12 1.05 -0.35
CA LYS A 629 27.60 2.41 -0.50
C LYS A 629 26.09 2.41 -0.69
N ILE A 630 25.43 3.33 0.02
CA ILE A 630 24.03 3.69 -0.24
C ILE A 630 24.03 4.65 -1.43
N LEU A 631 23.51 4.19 -2.57
CA LEU A 631 23.42 4.97 -3.80
C LEU A 631 22.17 5.87 -3.80
N ALA A 632 21.07 5.39 -3.21
CA ALA A 632 19.85 6.17 -2.98
C ALA A 632 19.03 5.60 -1.80
N GLN A 633 18.18 6.44 -1.21
CA GLN A 633 17.16 6.05 -0.24
C GLN A 633 15.86 6.80 -0.51
N PHE A 634 14.74 6.08 -0.48
CA PHE A 634 13.40 6.61 -0.68
C PHE A 634 12.54 6.29 0.55
N THR A 635 11.92 7.30 1.11
CA THR A 635 11.03 7.24 2.28
C THR A 635 9.78 8.09 2.01
N VAL A 636 8.77 7.95 2.86
CA VAL A 636 7.55 8.79 2.83
C VAL A 636 7.89 10.28 2.91
N GLU A 637 8.94 10.62 3.66
CA GLU A 637 9.37 11.99 3.94
C GLU A 637 10.11 12.65 2.79
N ASN A 638 10.85 11.88 1.96
CA ASN A 638 11.69 12.44 0.89
C ASN A 638 11.25 12.02 -0.52
N SER A 639 10.17 11.22 -0.66
CA SER A 639 9.69 10.71 -1.93
C SER A 639 8.18 10.43 -1.90
N PRO A 640 7.56 10.15 -3.06
CA PRO A 640 6.15 9.71 -3.13
C PRO A 640 5.86 8.34 -2.51
N LEU A 641 6.85 7.62 -1.97
CA LEU A 641 6.69 6.29 -1.39
C LEU A 641 5.52 6.26 -0.38
N LEU A 642 4.58 5.32 -0.54
CA LEU A 642 3.35 5.25 0.25
C LEU A 642 3.59 4.92 1.72
N SER A 643 4.55 4.01 2.00
CA SER A 643 4.86 3.55 3.36
C SER A 643 6.35 3.25 3.52
N ASN A 644 6.91 3.58 4.68
CA ASN A 644 8.28 3.19 5.04
C ASN A 644 8.40 1.71 5.41
N ASN A 645 7.27 1.01 5.57
CA ASN A 645 7.21 -0.43 5.76
C ASN A 645 6.93 -1.10 4.41
N ILE A 646 7.94 -1.75 3.84
CA ILE A 646 7.87 -2.43 2.54
C ILE A 646 7.91 -3.93 2.78
N LEU A 647 6.93 -4.67 2.24
CA LEU A 647 6.79 -6.12 2.45
C LEU A 647 7.54 -6.92 1.38
N SER A 648 7.44 -6.50 0.12
CA SER A 648 7.98 -7.25 -1.02
C SER A 648 8.41 -6.34 -2.17
N LEU A 649 9.28 -6.87 -3.03
CA LEU A 649 9.80 -6.24 -4.23
C LEU A 649 9.71 -7.19 -5.42
N ALA A 650 9.53 -6.64 -6.61
CA ALA A 650 9.67 -7.40 -7.85
C ALA A 650 10.16 -6.48 -8.97
N LEU A 651 11.12 -6.91 -9.78
CA LEU A 651 11.70 -6.09 -10.83
C LEU A 651 11.30 -6.63 -12.21
N ASN A 652 10.77 -5.74 -13.05
CA ASN A 652 10.70 -5.99 -14.48
C ASN A 652 12.01 -5.54 -15.12
N ASP A 653 12.91 -6.50 -15.34
CA ASP A 653 14.19 -6.24 -15.98
C ASP A 653 14.05 -5.65 -17.38
N ASP A 654 13.02 -5.99 -18.15
CA ASP A 654 12.90 -5.56 -19.54
C ASP A 654 12.66 -4.05 -19.67
N ASN A 655 11.84 -3.46 -18.80
CA ASN A 655 11.49 -2.04 -18.86
C ASN A 655 12.00 -1.19 -17.68
N GLY A 656 12.65 -1.81 -16.69
CA GLY A 656 13.19 -1.11 -15.52
C GLY A 656 12.13 -0.66 -14.52
N LEU A 657 10.94 -1.26 -14.50
CA LEU A 657 9.95 -0.97 -13.45
C LEU A 657 10.18 -1.86 -12.24
N LEU A 658 10.57 -1.25 -11.12
CA LEU A 658 10.57 -1.89 -9.81
C LEU A 658 9.17 -1.75 -9.18
N TYR A 659 8.51 -2.87 -8.95
CA TYR A 659 7.29 -2.98 -8.18
C TYR A 659 7.62 -3.05 -6.69
N ILE A 660 6.95 -2.22 -5.89
CA ILE A 660 7.21 -2.01 -4.47
C ILE A 660 5.92 -2.26 -3.71
N GLY A 661 5.81 -3.43 -3.07
CA GLY A 661 4.67 -3.82 -2.24
C GLY A 661 4.82 -3.21 -0.86
N THR A 662 4.27 -2.01 -0.65
CA THR A 662 4.28 -1.35 0.66
C THR A 662 3.15 -1.86 1.55
N ALA A 663 3.20 -1.57 2.84
CA ALA A 663 2.12 -1.88 3.77
C ALA A 663 0.79 -1.16 3.42
N ASP A 664 0.84 -0.12 2.58
CA ASP A 664 -0.31 0.69 2.20
C ASP A 664 -0.67 0.55 0.71
N GLY A 665 -0.12 -0.45 0.01
CA GLY A 665 -0.41 -0.74 -1.40
C GLY A 665 0.80 -0.80 -2.31
N LEU A 666 0.54 -1.05 -3.60
CA LEU A 666 1.58 -1.24 -4.62
C LEU A 666 2.00 0.08 -5.26
N MET A 667 3.31 0.23 -5.44
CA MET A 667 3.90 1.29 -6.24
C MET A 667 4.80 0.74 -7.33
N THR A 668 5.08 1.57 -8.33
CA THR A 668 6.17 1.34 -9.29
C THR A 668 7.15 2.51 -9.28
N PHE A 669 8.43 2.17 -9.44
CA PHE A 669 9.52 3.11 -9.62
C PHE A 669 10.29 2.78 -10.89
N GLN A 670 10.49 3.77 -11.77
CA GLN A 670 11.33 3.62 -12.96
C GLN A 670 12.82 3.70 -12.58
N THR A 671 13.48 2.55 -12.56
CA THR A 671 14.90 2.39 -12.18
C THR A 671 15.86 2.95 -13.23
N GLY A 672 15.44 2.99 -14.49
CA GLY A 672 16.32 3.26 -15.63
C GLY A 672 17.21 2.07 -16.01
N THR A 673 16.98 0.86 -15.47
CA THR A 673 17.76 -0.36 -15.76
C THR A 673 17.14 -1.22 -16.88
N GLY A 674 16.14 -0.70 -17.61
CA GLY A 674 15.44 -1.39 -18.69
C GLY A 674 16.34 -1.75 -19.89
N SER A 675 15.98 -2.81 -20.61
CA SER A 675 16.63 -3.31 -21.85
C SER A 675 16.15 -2.60 -23.12
N GLY A 676 15.36 -1.52 -23.01
CA GLY A 676 14.73 -0.88 -24.16
C GLY A 676 15.75 -0.55 -25.25
N SER A 677 15.40 -0.70 -26.54
CA SER A 677 16.33 -0.48 -27.66
C SER A 677 15.94 0.71 -28.54
N ALA A 678 16.96 1.43 -29.00
CA ALA A 678 16.99 2.41 -30.10
C ALA A 678 16.87 3.90 -29.74
N SER A 679 15.96 4.27 -28.82
CA SER A 679 15.67 5.67 -28.43
C SER A 679 15.89 5.96 -26.94
N GLU A 680 16.67 5.13 -26.24
CA GLU A 680 16.90 5.19 -24.78
C GLU A 680 17.43 6.54 -24.28
N LEU A 681 18.28 7.21 -25.07
CA LEU A 681 18.87 8.51 -24.72
C LEU A 681 18.15 9.69 -25.38
N ASP A 682 17.04 9.47 -26.10
CA ASP A 682 16.35 10.57 -26.78
C ASP A 682 15.57 11.46 -25.83
N GLY A 683 15.14 10.90 -24.71
CA GLY A 683 14.43 11.60 -23.64
C GLY A 683 15.33 12.38 -22.69
N VAL A 684 16.65 12.48 -22.90
CA VAL A 684 17.53 13.20 -21.95
C VAL A 684 17.34 14.72 -22.09
N TYR A 685 17.10 15.39 -20.96
CA TYR A 685 16.97 16.85 -20.88
C TYR A 685 17.59 17.42 -19.59
N VAL A 686 17.71 18.76 -19.54
CA VAL A 686 18.20 19.50 -18.37
C VAL A 686 17.14 20.47 -17.90
N TYR A 687 16.86 20.52 -16.60
CA TYR A 687 15.99 21.52 -15.99
C TYR A 687 16.57 22.06 -14.67
N PRO A 688 16.36 23.35 -14.33
CA PRO A 688 15.81 24.39 -15.20
C PRO A 688 16.78 24.75 -16.35
N ASN A 689 16.23 25.12 -17.52
CA ASN A 689 17.00 25.62 -18.66
C ASN A 689 16.27 26.83 -19.30
N PRO A 690 16.78 28.07 -19.16
CA PRO A 690 18.07 28.41 -18.58
C PRO A 690 18.09 28.35 -17.04
N LEU A 691 19.26 28.10 -16.45
CA LEU A 691 19.51 28.26 -15.02
C LEU A 691 19.65 29.75 -14.69
N ARG A 692 18.75 30.28 -13.86
CA ARG A 692 18.67 31.69 -13.46
C ARG A 692 19.15 31.93 -12.03
N PRO A 693 19.56 33.15 -11.64
CA PRO A 693 20.02 33.47 -10.28
C PRO A 693 19.02 33.08 -9.19
N GLU A 694 17.72 33.21 -9.45
CA GLU A 694 16.63 32.87 -8.52
C GLU A 694 16.44 31.36 -8.26
N TYR A 695 17.12 30.48 -9.01
CA TYR A 695 17.10 29.02 -8.83
C TYR A 695 18.41 28.55 -8.18
N PRO A 696 18.54 28.55 -6.83
CA PRO A 696 19.82 28.36 -6.14
C PRO A 696 20.40 26.94 -6.25
N ASP A 697 19.54 25.92 -6.33
CA ASP A 697 19.90 24.51 -6.13
C ASP A 697 20.81 23.93 -7.21
N GLY A 698 20.72 24.43 -8.45
CA GLY A 698 21.50 23.98 -9.59
C GLY A 698 20.62 23.42 -10.71
N VAL A 699 21.10 22.37 -11.38
CA VAL A 699 20.40 21.71 -12.50
C VAL A 699 20.26 20.21 -12.28
N THR A 700 19.16 19.66 -12.77
CA THR A 700 18.90 18.23 -12.87
C THR A 700 18.96 17.80 -14.32
N ILE A 701 19.68 16.71 -14.59
CA ILE A 701 19.71 16.01 -15.86
C ILE A 701 18.79 14.81 -15.70
N ALA A 702 17.71 14.74 -16.47
CA ALA A 702 16.68 13.71 -16.34
C ALA A 702 16.41 13.00 -17.66
N GLY A 703 15.65 11.89 -17.59
CA GLY A 703 15.44 10.99 -18.72
C GLY A 703 16.69 10.17 -19.05
N LEU A 704 17.55 9.93 -18.06
CA LEU A 704 18.75 9.11 -18.18
C LEU A 704 18.41 7.63 -18.04
N GLN A 705 19.34 6.79 -18.50
CA GLN A 705 19.37 5.36 -18.21
C GLN A 705 20.45 5.12 -17.14
N ALA A 706 20.19 4.20 -16.21
CA ALA A 706 21.16 3.86 -15.18
C ALA A 706 22.41 3.22 -15.81
N GLY A 707 23.59 3.50 -15.26
CA GLY A 707 24.88 3.06 -15.81
C GLY A 707 25.46 3.97 -16.90
N CYS A 708 24.76 5.04 -17.29
CA CYS A 708 25.29 6.02 -18.26
C CYS A 708 26.41 6.88 -17.66
N SER A 709 27.47 7.11 -18.42
CA SER A 709 28.47 8.14 -18.11
C SER A 709 27.92 9.52 -18.46
N VAL A 710 27.89 10.43 -17.49
CA VAL A 710 27.40 11.80 -17.64
C VAL A 710 28.54 12.79 -17.39
N LYS A 711 28.84 13.63 -18.38
CA LYS A 711 29.93 14.61 -18.36
C LYS A 711 29.44 16.00 -18.72
N ILE A 712 29.74 16.99 -17.88
CA ILE A 712 29.38 18.39 -18.12
C ILE A 712 30.64 19.16 -18.52
N THR A 713 30.61 19.82 -19.67
CA THR A 713 31.70 20.66 -20.17
C THR A 713 31.26 22.09 -20.46
N ASP A 714 32.20 23.02 -20.45
CA ASP A 714 31.99 24.34 -21.04
C ASP A 714 32.07 24.29 -22.58
N THR A 715 31.90 25.45 -23.24
CA THR A 715 32.04 25.57 -24.71
C THR A 715 33.44 25.30 -25.23
N THR A 716 34.47 25.34 -24.38
CA THR A 716 35.85 25.01 -24.75
C THR A 716 36.12 23.49 -24.74
N GLY A 717 35.18 22.71 -24.19
CA GLY A 717 35.32 21.26 -24.03
C GLY A 717 36.00 20.85 -22.71
N ARG A 718 36.25 21.79 -21.80
CA ARG A 718 36.81 21.50 -20.48
C ARG A 718 35.76 20.83 -19.60
N LEU A 719 36.10 19.68 -19.02
CA LEU A 719 35.26 18.96 -18.07
C LEU A 719 35.16 19.71 -16.74
N LEU A 720 33.93 19.85 -16.25
CA LEU A 720 33.60 20.52 -14.99
C LEU A 720 33.00 19.56 -13.95
N TYR A 721 32.27 18.55 -14.42
CA TYR A 721 31.62 17.54 -13.58
C TYR A 721 31.49 16.22 -14.35
N GLN A 722 31.72 15.10 -13.67
CA GLN A 722 31.55 13.77 -14.24
C GLN A 722 31.00 12.82 -13.19
N THR A 723 30.03 11.99 -13.59
CA THR A 723 29.47 10.91 -12.77
C THR A 723 28.97 9.78 -13.65
N GLU A 724 28.58 8.68 -13.02
CA GLU A 724 27.71 7.66 -13.59
C GLU A 724 26.27 7.88 -13.11
N SER A 725 25.28 7.55 -13.93
CA SER A 725 23.87 7.65 -13.58
C SER A 725 23.46 6.50 -12.67
N VAL A 726 23.03 6.83 -11.44
CA VAL A 726 22.53 5.85 -10.46
C VAL A 726 21.08 5.47 -10.74
N THR A 727 20.29 6.42 -11.22
CA THR A 727 18.87 6.28 -11.57
C THR A 727 18.59 7.03 -12.87
N THR A 728 17.35 7.44 -13.13
CA THR A 728 16.94 8.23 -14.30
C THR A 728 17.31 9.71 -14.22
N GLU A 729 17.90 10.14 -13.08
CA GLU A 729 18.33 11.52 -12.83
C GLU A 729 19.78 11.61 -12.31
N VAL A 730 20.44 12.71 -12.68
CA VAL A 730 21.73 13.16 -12.13
C VAL A 730 21.63 14.65 -11.82
N LYS A 731 22.00 15.05 -10.60
CA LYS A 731 22.00 16.47 -10.19
C LYS A 731 23.40 17.06 -10.20
N TRP A 732 23.51 18.32 -10.61
CA TRP A 732 24.72 19.12 -10.54
C TRP A 732 24.46 20.45 -9.86
N ASN A 733 25.25 20.77 -8.83
CA ASN A 733 25.11 21.98 -8.03
C ASN A 733 25.43 23.29 -8.76
N ALA A 734 25.87 23.22 -10.03
CA ALA A 734 26.23 24.33 -10.90
C ALA A 734 27.23 25.33 -10.26
N ARG A 735 28.15 24.83 -9.43
CA ARG A 735 29.17 25.63 -8.74
C ARG A 735 30.59 25.18 -9.11
N GLY A 736 31.53 26.12 -9.07
CA GLY A 736 32.96 25.87 -9.25
C GLY A 736 33.60 25.26 -7.99
N ALA A 737 34.90 24.99 -8.07
CA ALA A 737 35.67 24.45 -6.95
C ALA A 737 35.77 25.43 -5.75
N ASP A 738 35.53 26.71 -5.99
CA ASP A 738 35.45 27.77 -4.98
C ASP A 738 34.07 27.87 -4.30
N GLY A 739 33.10 27.07 -4.73
CA GLY A 739 31.73 27.09 -4.22
C GLY A 739 30.85 28.20 -4.80
N ASN A 740 31.37 29.07 -5.67
CA ASN A 740 30.58 30.08 -6.36
C ASN A 740 29.88 29.49 -7.58
N ARG A 741 28.74 30.07 -7.98
CA ARG A 741 28.03 29.65 -9.19
C ARG A 741 28.94 29.79 -10.41
N VAL A 742 28.88 28.81 -11.31
CA VAL A 742 29.62 28.86 -12.57
C VAL A 742 29.24 30.07 -13.41
N ALA A 743 30.17 30.57 -14.22
CA ALA A 743 29.95 31.76 -15.02
C ALA A 743 28.78 31.62 -16.01
N SER A 744 28.14 32.73 -16.38
CA SER A 744 27.11 32.71 -17.43
C SER A 744 27.69 32.17 -18.74
N GLY A 745 26.93 31.32 -19.42
CA GLY A 745 27.39 30.67 -20.66
C GLY A 745 26.53 29.48 -21.05
N VAL A 746 26.85 28.87 -22.19
CA VAL A 746 26.25 27.61 -22.63
C VAL A 746 27.15 26.46 -22.18
N TYR A 747 26.56 25.50 -21.49
CA TYR A 747 27.21 24.26 -21.04
C TYR A 747 26.66 23.10 -21.85
N ALA A 748 27.47 22.05 -22.02
CA ALA A 748 27.08 20.84 -22.71
C ALA A 748 27.10 19.66 -21.74
N VAL A 749 26.08 18.79 -21.83
CA VAL A 749 25.99 17.52 -21.13
C VAL A 749 26.16 16.41 -22.16
N ALA A 750 27.28 15.70 -22.08
CA ALA A 750 27.56 14.51 -22.86
C ALA A 750 27.18 13.28 -22.05
N VAL A 751 26.24 12.49 -22.56
CA VAL A 751 25.79 11.23 -21.98
C VAL A 751 26.25 10.09 -22.88
N TYR A 752 26.87 9.08 -22.31
CA TYR A 752 27.33 7.89 -23.02
C TYR A 752 26.86 6.64 -22.30
N ASP A 753 26.15 5.77 -23.02
CA ASP A 753 25.77 4.45 -22.53
C ASP A 753 26.79 3.41 -23.03
N PRO A 754 27.55 2.75 -22.15
CA PRO A 754 28.50 1.71 -22.53
C PRO A 754 27.83 0.46 -23.13
N ALA A 755 26.57 0.15 -22.77
CA ALA A 755 25.87 -1.04 -23.22
C ALA A 755 25.49 -0.93 -24.72
N SER A 756 24.82 0.16 -25.11
CA SER A 756 24.45 0.42 -26.51
C SER A 756 25.57 1.05 -27.34
N LYS A 757 26.64 1.54 -26.70
CA LYS A 757 27.73 2.34 -27.28
C LYS A 757 27.25 3.63 -27.95
N LYS A 758 26.08 4.15 -27.58
CA LYS A 758 25.53 5.41 -28.10
C LYS A 758 25.89 6.59 -27.22
N SER A 759 25.87 7.78 -27.82
CA SER A 759 26.08 9.05 -27.11
C SER A 759 24.93 10.01 -27.39
N LYS A 760 24.60 10.85 -26.40
CA LYS A 760 23.70 11.98 -26.54
C LYS A 760 24.40 13.24 -26.05
N LEU A 761 24.35 14.30 -26.85
CA LEU A 761 24.87 15.61 -26.48
C LEU A 761 23.72 16.59 -26.41
N ILE A 762 23.46 17.13 -25.23
CA ILE A 762 22.48 18.19 -25.00
C ILE A 762 23.16 19.43 -24.41
N ARG A 763 22.51 20.59 -24.49
CA ARG A 763 23.07 21.87 -24.04
C ARG A 763 22.07 22.63 -23.20
N PHE A 764 22.56 23.36 -22.21
CA PHE A 764 21.75 24.27 -21.38
C PHE A 764 22.51 25.56 -21.12
N ALA A 765 21.77 26.63 -20.82
CA ALA A 765 22.34 27.94 -20.56
C ALA A 765 22.29 28.30 -19.07
N VAL A 766 23.34 28.93 -18.56
CA VAL A 766 23.36 29.64 -17.28
C VAL A 766 23.32 31.13 -17.59
N ILE A 767 22.32 31.84 -17.07
CA ILE A 767 22.13 33.26 -17.33
C ILE A 767 22.25 34.10 -16.05
N ARG A 768 22.50 35.40 -16.26
CA ARG A 768 22.89 36.35 -15.24
C ARG A 768 21.70 37.09 -14.65
#